data_AF-A0A0W1KJM3-F1
#
_entry.id   AF-A0A0W1KJM3-F1
#
_cell.length_a   1.000
_cell.length_b   1.000
_cell.length_c   1.000
_cell.angle_alpha   90.00
_cell.angle_beta   90.00
_cell.angle_gamma   90.00
#
_symmetry.space_group_name_H-M   'P 1'
#
loop_
_entity.id
_entity.type
_entity.pdbx_description
1 polymer ?
#
loop_
_entity_poly.entity_id
_entity_poly.type
_entity_poly.pdbx_seq_one_letter_code
_entity_poly.pdbx_strand_id
1 'polypeptide(L)'
;MRVLAALAALLLTFGTTSIATAEVDDDQLVNIAQLADTVVTASGYESGSSFTVDRAVDGDDGTDYATREAKWFAQDASRWSANKKEPPVWLAFDFGQPADIQQVNITWGRQFATKYKFEVSADGTTWQDVDGVYEGKFQDKVSSELNVTSRYLRMTTLGHRSEWPVSIWEIEVLGTVGESEQLPALVPLPASYEAADAGTFELTSTSDIVAAADMQAEAEKVAQILRASTGFDLPVVAESVDPAADIMFDTAEGLGEEGYTLKTTAQAATITASTTHGAFNGGRTMLQLLGPWALMTTPMAGPWQVPSVAIEDSPRFAYRGIMLDPARSFYTVDEVKQAIDVMSMYKFSYLHLHLTDDQGWRIEITNDGREDGDTIDYTRLTAVGGQTAMGPTDRNSKPGVTGFYTQNDLRDIVAYAADRHIAIVPEVDMPGHSQGILQAIPQLNTPGSSHDGTVGDDGQPITDPSQYVTAPPQNTSDVGESYLDPNSEYTWQFLRHVVGQVQGIVGGEYFHIGGDETHKMDQANPGAAVEFLREASAMVREFDVTPIGWNEWAPNGNVPQQGDVMQLWNGAKASFAAGLTASGGKAIFSHASNLYFPQKAGPGIWGATWACGGACGLEQFYNYDPEADMGLQPGQLLGIEGAMWNEHVRSIQDFFFPAFPRAMAAAEVGWTPQNLRTGRINNLRTRLADTMPALTVQGADFYAYGINHQPLVRAVAVPDGVVGYGYSPATPADGVSATVTFDGLEPMALTATSMRPYLPANDANNNNRAQAGLWEFALPDDAAAALPAGTHGGVITMVVGGDTDKAVSAQVTLVVAEDPENPGGPVDPEEPENPGGPVDPEEPENPTPPQCEAMAGPVRPARATNLLGEATGDLLADMWSLSDDGAIHFYASRGAGMVHQGVVHCPDVDLAEITAIPDVNGDRRADLLAITADGDAFYYYSTGNGFLSKGAQVGHGWTSMDNVSFAGKLGNSSTNYVIARQKATGDLYRYQISGAGLSNGTKIGHGWSDMTVIVGTGQFTGDANSDVVAIRSDGKMFAYAGTFGGALVSAGQIGGGWEPFVNVTVPGDRDGNGLNDLIGVRDDGKLFFYKNTGTGYWGPATEVGHGWGRMVDLS
;
A
#
# COMPACT_ATOMS: atom_id res chain seq x y z
N MET A 1 33.08 -45.90 -15.94
CA MET A 1 32.40 -45.40 -17.15
C MET A 1 30.86 -45.58 -17.14
N ARG A 2 30.22 -45.96 -16.01
CA ARG A 2 28.75 -45.90 -15.79
C ARG A 2 28.36 -45.15 -14.51
N VAL A 3 29.25 -44.28 -14.02
CA VAL A 3 29.05 -43.46 -12.80
C VAL A 3 29.08 -41.95 -13.12
N LEU A 4 29.52 -41.55 -14.32
CA LEU A 4 29.50 -40.14 -14.76
C LEU A 4 28.21 -39.72 -15.51
N ALA A 5 27.34 -40.66 -15.87
CA ALA A 5 26.09 -40.33 -16.60
C ALA A 5 24.89 -40.06 -15.67
N ALA A 6 25.01 -40.31 -14.36
CA ALA A 6 23.92 -40.12 -13.40
C ALA A 6 23.99 -38.77 -12.66
N LEU A 7 25.13 -38.05 -12.70
CA LEU A 7 25.23 -36.70 -12.13
C LEU A 7 24.79 -35.58 -13.09
N ALA A 8 24.69 -35.85 -14.40
CA ALA A 8 24.29 -34.83 -15.38
C ALA A 8 22.76 -34.72 -15.58
N ALA A 9 21.96 -35.62 -15.01
CA ALA A 9 20.51 -35.65 -15.18
C ALA A 9 19.72 -35.04 -14.00
N LEU A 10 20.39 -34.61 -12.93
CA LEU A 10 19.76 -33.99 -11.74
C LEU A 10 19.95 -32.47 -11.67
N LEU A 11 20.54 -31.86 -12.71
CA LEU A 11 20.83 -30.41 -12.78
C LEU A 11 19.84 -29.62 -13.66
N LEU A 12 18.69 -30.20 -14.03
CA LEU A 12 17.72 -29.62 -14.97
C LEU A 12 16.40 -29.16 -14.32
N THR A 13 16.38 -28.92 -13.01
CA THR A 13 15.22 -28.32 -12.30
C THR A 13 15.68 -27.13 -11.47
N PHE A 14 16.21 -26.11 -12.14
CA PHE A 14 16.51 -24.82 -11.54
C PHE A 14 15.62 -23.76 -12.19
N GLY A 15 14.56 -23.40 -11.50
CA GLY A 15 13.83 -22.15 -11.69
C GLY A 15 14.40 -21.06 -10.77
N THR A 16 15.73 -20.98 -10.65
CA THR A 16 16.37 -19.71 -10.33
C THR A 16 16.39 -18.91 -11.63
N THR A 17 16.16 -17.61 -11.60
CA THR A 17 16.69 -16.71 -12.63
C THR A 17 18.22 -16.81 -12.59
N SER A 18 18.74 -17.91 -13.12
CA SER A 18 20.04 -17.92 -13.76
C SER A 18 19.87 -16.94 -14.91
N ILE A 19 20.34 -15.71 -14.72
CA ILE A 19 21.11 -15.12 -15.80
C ILE A 19 22.04 -16.25 -16.23
N ALA A 20 22.01 -16.61 -17.50
CA ALA A 20 23.06 -17.47 -18.03
C ALA A 20 24.36 -16.77 -17.64
N THR A 21 25.02 -17.24 -16.58
CA THR A 21 26.44 -17.05 -16.45
C THR A 21 26.94 -17.85 -17.63
N ALA A 22 27.10 -17.15 -18.77
CA ALA A 22 28.14 -17.54 -19.69
C ALA A 22 29.32 -17.90 -18.79
N GLU A 23 29.88 -19.10 -18.95
CA GLU A 23 31.23 -19.33 -18.47
C GLU A 23 32.03 -18.14 -19.02
N VAL A 24 32.30 -17.16 -18.16
CA VAL A 24 33.15 -16.04 -18.52
C VAL A 24 34.50 -16.70 -18.63
N ASP A 25 34.90 -16.96 -19.86
CA ASP A 25 36.26 -17.26 -20.20
C ASP A 25 37.11 -16.20 -19.48
N ASP A 26 37.93 -16.61 -18.51
CA ASP A 26 38.67 -15.74 -17.57
C ASP A 26 39.61 -14.74 -18.30
N ASP A 27 39.70 -14.88 -19.63
CA ASP A 27 40.47 -14.06 -20.57
C ASP A 27 39.62 -13.06 -21.40
N GLN A 28 38.28 -13.01 -21.28
CA GLN A 28 37.44 -12.04 -22.01
C GLN A 28 37.25 -10.71 -21.27
N LEU A 29 37.80 -9.65 -21.86
CA LEU A 29 37.57 -8.27 -21.45
C LEU A 29 36.10 -7.86 -21.61
N VAL A 30 35.44 -7.54 -20.50
CA VAL A 30 34.06 -7.02 -20.48
C VAL A 30 34.05 -5.51 -20.25
N ASN A 31 33.05 -4.82 -20.80
CA ASN A 31 32.85 -3.39 -20.54
C ASN A 31 32.29 -3.18 -19.12
N ILE A 32 33.17 -3.04 -18.14
CA ILE A 32 32.82 -2.84 -16.74
C ILE A 32 32.11 -1.50 -16.49
N ALA A 33 32.14 -0.55 -17.44
CA ALA A 33 31.35 0.68 -17.36
C ALA A 33 29.83 0.44 -17.47
N GLN A 34 29.42 -0.71 -18.03
CA GLN A 34 28.02 -1.09 -18.23
C GLN A 34 27.48 -2.06 -17.18
N LEU A 35 28.31 -2.44 -16.20
CA LEU A 35 27.82 -3.24 -15.09
C LEU A 35 26.76 -2.46 -14.31
N ALA A 36 25.71 -3.15 -13.87
CA ALA A 36 24.62 -2.56 -13.09
C ALA A 36 25.13 -1.82 -11.84
N ASP A 37 26.27 -2.27 -11.29
CA ASP A 37 26.90 -1.68 -10.11
C ASP A 37 27.84 -0.51 -10.40
N THR A 38 28.03 -0.10 -11.66
CA THR A 38 28.92 1.02 -12.01
C THR A 38 28.17 2.36 -12.01
N VAL A 39 28.56 3.31 -11.14
CA VAL A 39 28.07 4.70 -11.22
C VAL A 39 28.95 5.51 -12.15
N VAL A 40 28.33 6.23 -13.08
CA VAL A 40 29.03 7.23 -13.90
C VAL A 40 28.60 8.63 -13.51
N THR A 41 29.56 9.48 -13.21
CA THR A 41 29.35 10.89 -12.88
C THR A 41 30.17 11.77 -13.82
N ALA A 42 29.78 13.03 -13.96
CA ALA A 42 30.52 13.97 -14.79
C ALA A 42 30.56 15.36 -14.17
N SER A 43 31.50 16.19 -14.63
CA SER A 43 31.64 17.61 -14.24
C SER A 43 30.46 18.51 -14.64
N GLY A 44 29.50 17.99 -15.42
CA GLY A 44 28.29 18.67 -15.89
C GLY A 44 27.91 18.27 -17.30
N TYR A 45 26.74 18.73 -17.78
CA TYR A 45 26.25 18.44 -19.14
C TYR A 45 25.48 19.61 -19.79
N GLU A 46 25.53 19.73 -21.12
CA GLU A 46 25.10 20.89 -21.92
C GLU A 46 23.59 21.17 -21.90
N SER A 47 22.75 20.13 -21.78
CA SER A 47 21.28 20.24 -21.83
C SER A 47 20.63 19.36 -20.78
N GLY A 48 19.80 19.98 -19.92
CA GLY A 48 19.09 19.40 -18.77
C GLY A 48 18.95 17.88 -18.74
N SER A 49 18.13 17.30 -19.62
CA SER A 49 17.84 15.84 -19.64
C SER A 49 18.20 15.14 -20.96
N SER A 50 18.90 15.81 -21.89
CA SER A 50 19.08 15.28 -23.26
C SER A 50 20.45 14.64 -23.51
N PHE A 51 21.51 15.15 -22.87
CA PHE A 51 22.90 14.71 -23.12
C PHE A 51 23.61 14.38 -21.80
N THR A 52 22.90 13.62 -20.97
CA THR A 52 23.33 13.18 -19.64
C THR A 52 24.40 12.10 -19.73
N VAL A 53 25.02 11.77 -18.60
CA VAL A 53 26.21 10.90 -18.57
C VAL A 53 25.92 9.44 -18.91
N ASP A 54 24.70 8.97 -18.65
CA ASP A 54 24.19 7.65 -19.03
C ASP A 54 24.30 7.38 -20.54
N ARG A 55 24.16 8.45 -21.36
CA ARG A 55 24.26 8.36 -22.83
C ARG A 55 25.67 8.16 -23.36
N ALA A 56 26.69 8.20 -22.52
CA ALA A 56 28.06 7.88 -22.94
C ALA A 56 28.46 6.45 -22.56
N VAL A 57 27.57 5.69 -21.92
CA VAL A 57 27.83 4.33 -21.44
C VAL A 57 26.65 3.41 -21.70
N ASP A 58 25.75 3.78 -22.62
CA ASP A 58 24.54 3.02 -22.91
C ASP A 58 24.78 1.86 -23.89
N GLY A 59 26.02 1.73 -24.38
CA GLY A 59 26.41 0.69 -25.33
C GLY A 59 26.02 0.96 -26.77
N ASP A 60 25.43 2.12 -27.06
CA ASP A 60 25.19 2.57 -28.43
C ASP A 60 26.35 3.42 -28.94
N ASP A 61 27.44 2.76 -29.36
CA ASP A 61 28.52 3.45 -30.05
C ASP A 61 28.17 3.84 -31.50
N GLY A 62 26.96 3.52 -31.99
CA GLY A 62 26.43 3.75 -33.33
C GLY A 62 27.11 2.91 -34.44
N THR A 63 26.35 2.53 -35.48
CA THR A 63 26.88 1.68 -36.58
C THR A 63 27.99 2.34 -37.40
N ASP A 64 27.93 3.65 -37.60
CA ASP A 64 28.99 4.45 -38.24
C ASP A 64 28.89 5.94 -37.87
N TYR A 65 29.95 6.69 -38.23
CA TYR A 65 30.00 8.12 -37.98
C TYR A 65 28.89 8.92 -38.69
N ALA A 66 28.52 8.55 -39.92
CA ALA A 66 27.51 9.28 -40.69
C ALA A 66 26.13 9.24 -40.00
N THR A 67 25.80 8.08 -39.43
CA THR A 67 24.58 7.84 -38.65
C THR A 67 24.57 8.67 -37.37
N ARG A 68 25.70 8.71 -36.65
CA ARG A 68 25.88 9.56 -35.46
C ARG A 68 25.76 11.05 -35.78
N GLU A 69 26.42 11.52 -36.83
CA GLU A 69 26.35 12.94 -37.21
C GLU A 69 24.93 13.38 -37.62
N ALA A 70 24.16 12.50 -38.27
CA ALA A 70 22.76 12.79 -38.60
C ALA A 70 21.87 12.98 -37.36
N LYS A 71 22.20 12.31 -36.25
CA LYS A 71 21.48 12.41 -34.97
C LYS A 71 22.06 13.44 -33.99
N TRP A 72 23.11 14.19 -34.37
CA TRP A 72 23.86 15.06 -33.44
C TRP A 72 23.00 16.01 -32.58
N PHE A 73 21.96 16.60 -33.18
CA PHE A 73 21.03 17.55 -32.54
C PHE A 73 19.69 16.91 -32.12
N ALA A 74 19.54 15.61 -32.32
CA ALA A 74 18.33 14.91 -31.92
C ALA A 74 18.27 14.80 -30.38
N GLN A 75 17.07 14.91 -29.82
CA GLN A 75 16.88 14.80 -28.36
C GLN A 75 17.22 13.39 -27.84
N ASP A 76 17.19 12.39 -28.71
CA ASP A 76 17.46 10.98 -28.45
C ASP A 76 18.88 10.54 -28.83
N ALA A 77 19.81 11.47 -29.11
CA ALA A 77 21.19 11.09 -29.40
C ALA A 77 21.85 10.38 -28.21
N SER A 78 22.47 9.22 -28.45
CA SER A 78 23.33 8.53 -27.48
C SER A 78 24.69 9.25 -27.39
N ARG A 79 24.72 10.42 -26.73
CA ARG A 79 25.98 11.11 -26.42
C ARG A 79 25.90 11.93 -25.15
N TRP A 80 27.00 11.97 -24.40
CA TRP A 80 27.25 13.00 -23.40
C TRP A 80 27.88 14.24 -24.03
N SER A 81 27.55 15.43 -23.50
CA SER A 81 28.13 16.72 -23.91
C SER A 81 28.37 17.58 -22.68
N ALA A 82 29.58 18.08 -22.47
CA ALA A 82 29.91 18.86 -21.28
C ALA A 82 29.19 20.22 -21.23
N ASN A 83 28.88 20.74 -20.03
CA ASN A 83 28.22 22.05 -19.84
C ASN A 83 29.13 23.27 -20.07
N LYS A 84 30.45 23.07 -20.13
CA LYS A 84 31.43 24.13 -20.31
C LYS A 84 32.55 23.67 -21.24
N LYS A 85 33.15 24.63 -21.95
CA LYS A 85 34.20 24.35 -22.94
C LYS A 85 35.61 24.20 -22.33
N GLU A 86 35.90 24.97 -21.29
CA GLU A 86 37.27 25.07 -20.76
C GLU A 86 37.58 23.87 -19.83
N PRO A 87 38.67 23.13 -20.06
CA PRO A 87 39.15 22.10 -19.15
C PRO A 87 39.46 22.65 -17.74
N PRO A 88 39.36 21.83 -16.69
CA PRO A 88 38.98 20.42 -16.73
C PRO A 88 37.46 20.25 -16.83
N VAL A 89 37.04 19.45 -17.79
CA VAL A 89 35.80 18.67 -17.76
C VAL A 89 36.16 17.19 -17.65
N TRP A 90 35.39 16.45 -16.85
CA TRP A 90 35.70 15.06 -16.49
C TRP A 90 34.46 14.18 -16.49
N LEU A 91 34.69 12.88 -16.65
CA LEU A 91 33.74 11.79 -16.50
C LEU A 91 34.40 10.71 -15.62
N ALA A 92 33.72 10.29 -14.56
CA ALA A 92 34.23 9.37 -13.55
C ALA A 92 33.31 8.16 -13.37
N PHE A 93 33.92 7.01 -13.13
CA PHE A 93 33.30 5.71 -12.92
C PHE A 93 33.59 5.26 -11.49
N ASP A 94 32.58 4.81 -10.77
CA ASP A 94 32.68 4.06 -9.51
C ASP A 94 32.19 2.64 -9.80
N PHE A 95 33.08 1.66 -9.83
CA PHE A 95 32.72 0.27 -10.10
C PHE A 95 32.08 -0.44 -8.89
N GLY A 96 31.85 0.28 -7.78
CA GLY A 96 31.32 -0.25 -6.52
C GLY A 96 32.34 -1.05 -5.70
N GLN A 97 33.31 -1.65 -6.37
CA GLN A 97 34.39 -2.47 -5.83
C GLN A 97 35.68 -2.26 -6.62
N PRO A 98 36.86 -2.66 -6.10
CA PRO A 98 38.09 -2.66 -6.89
C PRO A 98 37.92 -3.46 -8.19
N ALA A 99 38.24 -2.83 -9.31
CA ALA A 99 38.19 -3.42 -10.65
C ALA A 99 39.58 -3.42 -11.28
N ASP A 100 39.90 -4.48 -12.02
CA ASP A 100 41.09 -4.55 -12.88
C ASP A 100 40.77 -3.89 -14.22
N ILE A 101 41.27 -2.67 -14.41
CA ILE A 101 41.01 -1.83 -15.58
C ILE A 101 42.15 -2.02 -16.57
N GLN A 102 41.89 -2.69 -17.68
CA GLN A 102 42.92 -3.02 -18.65
C GLN A 102 42.96 -1.99 -19.78
N GLN A 103 41.80 -1.58 -20.30
CA GLN A 103 41.71 -0.70 -21.46
C GLN A 103 40.49 0.23 -21.37
N VAL A 104 40.60 1.43 -21.94
CA VAL A 104 39.47 2.35 -22.12
C VAL A 104 39.35 2.73 -23.59
N ASN A 105 38.16 2.58 -24.15
CA ASN A 105 37.84 3.01 -25.51
C ASN A 105 36.92 4.22 -25.46
N ILE A 106 37.24 5.27 -26.22
CA ILE A 106 36.40 6.46 -26.31
C ILE A 106 36.03 6.71 -27.76
N THR A 107 34.74 6.67 -28.07
CA THR A 107 34.16 7.08 -29.36
C THR A 107 33.85 8.57 -29.30
N TRP A 108 34.70 9.37 -29.93
CA TRP A 108 34.63 10.82 -29.85
C TRP A 108 33.58 11.42 -30.79
N GLY A 109 32.92 12.50 -30.33
CA GLY A 109 32.14 13.39 -31.18
C GLY A 109 32.98 14.30 -32.06
N ARG A 110 32.31 15.20 -32.80
CA ARG A 110 32.99 16.23 -33.60
C ARG A 110 33.78 17.22 -32.73
N GLN A 111 33.38 17.34 -31.47
CA GLN A 111 33.94 18.19 -30.44
C GLN A 111 34.67 17.28 -29.45
N PHE A 112 35.90 16.92 -29.75
CA PHE A 112 36.67 15.97 -28.94
C PHE A 112 37.74 16.66 -28.09
N ALA A 113 38.20 15.97 -27.05
CA ALA A 113 39.34 16.42 -26.26
C ALA A 113 40.64 16.23 -27.06
N THR A 114 41.39 17.29 -27.31
CA THR A 114 42.69 17.16 -28.02
C THR A 114 43.73 16.50 -27.14
N LYS A 115 43.61 16.65 -25.82
CA LYS A 115 44.40 15.95 -24.81
C LYS A 115 43.53 15.59 -23.62
N TYR A 116 43.78 14.45 -22.99
CA TYR A 116 43.13 14.00 -21.76
C TYR A 116 44.06 13.10 -20.95
N LYS A 117 43.73 12.86 -19.69
CA LYS A 117 44.42 11.92 -18.79
C LYS A 117 43.41 11.04 -18.08
N PHE A 118 43.87 9.91 -17.54
CA PHE A 118 43.12 9.09 -16.61
C PHE A 118 43.64 9.26 -15.19
N GLU A 119 42.74 9.15 -14.22
CA GLU A 119 43.02 9.23 -12.79
C GLU A 119 42.27 8.09 -12.09
N VAL A 120 42.83 7.56 -11.01
CA VAL A 120 42.23 6.49 -10.20
C VAL A 120 42.07 6.94 -8.75
N SER A 121 41.10 6.35 -8.05
CA SER A 121 40.86 6.59 -6.63
C SER A 121 40.33 5.33 -5.94
N ALA A 122 40.63 5.17 -4.65
CA ALA A 122 40.03 4.14 -3.82
C ALA A 122 38.74 4.61 -3.11
N ASP A 123 38.57 5.93 -2.95
CA ASP A 123 37.53 6.54 -2.09
C ASP A 123 36.67 7.58 -2.82
N GLY A 124 36.93 7.83 -4.11
CA GLY A 124 36.22 8.81 -4.93
C GLY A 124 36.59 10.28 -4.67
N THR A 125 37.43 10.56 -3.67
CA THR A 125 37.81 11.90 -3.22
C THR A 125 39.29 12.22 -3.44
N THR A 126 40.17 11.24 -3.20
CA THR A 126 41.62 11.34 -3.37
C THR A 126 42.02 10.70 -4.69
N TRP A 127 42.44 11.52 -5.66
CA TRP A 127 42.72 11.08 -7.03
C TRP A 127 44.22 11.03 -7.32
N GLN A 128 44.65 9.98 -8.02
CA GLN A 128 46.03 9.78 -8.48
C GLN A 128 46.05 9.66 -10.00
N ASP A 129 46.98 10.35 -10.67
CA ASP A 129 47.12 10.27 -12.13
C ASP A 129 47.59 8.86 -12.53
N VAL A 130 46.94 8.28 -13.52
CA VAL A 130 47.49 7.13 -14.27
C VAL A 130 48.51 7.70 -15.26
N ASP A 131 49.73 7.17 -15.26
CA ASP A 131 50.84 7.69 -16.06
C ASP A 131 50.47 7.76 -17.56
N GLY A 132 50.35 8.99 -18.09
CA GLY A 132 50.11 9.22 -19.52
C GLY A 132 49.34 10.50 -19.82
N VAL A 133 49.51 11.01 -21.04
CA VAL A 133 48.61 12.00 -21.65
C VAL A 133 48.21 11.46 -23.01
N TYR A 134 46.91 11.32 -23.20
CA TYR A 134 46.29 10.70 -24.36
C TYR A 134 45.72 11.77 -25.29
N GLU A 135 45.63 11.48 -26.58
CA GLU A 135 45.13 12.40 -27.60
C GLU A 135 43.84 11.87 -28.22
N GLY A 136 42.77 12.68 -28.20
CA GLY A 136 41.53 12.34 -28.89
C GLY A 136 41.63 12.58 -30.38
N LYS A 137 40.74 11.95 -31.16
CA LYS A 137 40.70 12.10 -32.62
C LYS A 137 39.27 12.25 -33.10
N PHE A 138 39.12 12.94 -34.23
CA PHE A 138 37.84 13.13 -34.88
C PHE A 138 37.36 11.83 -35.52
N GLN A 139 36.08 11.47 -35.30
CA GLN A 139 35.38 10.32 -35.92
C GLN A 139 35.94 8.93 -35.58
N ASP A 140 36.86 8.82 -34.63
CA ASP A 140 37.60 7.58 -34.38
C ASP A 140 37.38 7.09 -32.94
N LYS A 141 37.34 5.76 -32.78
CA LYS A 141 37.36 5.10 -31.48
C LYS A 141 38.81 5.04 -31.01
N VAL A 142 39.13 5.74 -29.92
CA VAL A 142 40.48 5.81 -29.38
C VAL A 142 40.60 4.85 -28.20
N SER A 143 41.44 3.84 -28.34
CA SER A 143 41.76 2.86 -27.31
C SER A 143 43.01 3.26 -26.53
N SER A 144 42.93 3.16 -25.19
CA SER A 144 44.01 3.47 -24.26
C SER A 144 44.19 2.32 -23.28
N GLU A 145 45.35 1.66 -23.29
CA GLU A 145 45.70 0.65 -22.28
C GLU A 145 46.10 1.35 -20.97
N LEU A 146 45.53 0.90 -19.84
CA LEU A 146 45.79 1.45 -18.51
C LEU A 146 46.46 0.41 -17.60
N ASN A 147 45.94 -0.81 -17.56
CA ASN A 147 46.42 -1.90 -16.70
C ASN A 147 46.59 -1.49 -15.23
N VAL A 148 45.52 -0.95 -14.63
CA VAL A 148 45.49 -0.47 -13.24
C VAL A 148 44.33 -1.12 -12.47
N THR A 149 44.53 -1.40 -11.19
CA THR A 149 43.46 -1.88 -10.31
C THR A 149 42.96 -0.73 -9.44
N SER A 150 41.67 -0.42 -9.51
CA SER A 150 41.07 0.67 -8.74
C SER A 150 39.55 0.54 -8.67
N ARG A 151 38.93 1.06 -7.60
CA ARG A 151 37.46 1.17 -7.52
C ARG A 151 36.92 2.31 -8.38
N TYR A 152 37.66 3.40 -8.47
CA TYR A 152 37.27 4.55 -9.27
C TYR A 152 38.24 4.79 -10.42
N LEU A 153 37.68 5.20 -11.57
CA LEU A 153 38.41 5.69 -12.73
C LEU A 153 37.84 7.05 -13.13
N ARG A 154 38.66 8.00 -13.55
CA ARG A 154 38.20 9.29 -14.08
C ARG A 154 38.99 9.67 -15.32
N MET A 155 38.28 9.99 -16.39
CA MET A 155 38.84 10.64 -17.56
C MET A 155 38.71 12.16 -17.39
N THR A 156 39.84 12.87 -17.43
CA THR A 156 39.90 14.33 -17.28
C THR A 156 40.50 14.95 -18.54
N THR A 157 39.75 15.87 -19.16
CA THR A 157 40.21 16.61 -20.34
C THR A 157 41.28 17.63 -19.99
N LEU A 158 42.21 17.86 -20.92
CA LEU A 158 43.32 18.82 -20.83
C LEU A 158 43.34 19.82 -22.00
N GLY A 159 42.56 19.57 -23.05
CA GLY A 159 42.40 20.45 -24.19
C GLY A 159 41.19 20.07 -25.03
N HIS A 160 40.71 20.97 -25.89
CA HIS A 160 39.53 20.77 -26.73
C HIS A 160 39.78 21.23 -28.17
N ARG A 161 39.05 20.67 -29.14
CA ARG A 161 39.28 20.90 -30.57
C ARG A 161 38.71 22.21 -31.12
N SER A 162 37.57 22.66 -30.61
CA SER A 162 36.78 23.76 -31.20
C SER A 162 36.26 24.71 -30.12
N GLU A 163 35.52 25.76 -30.49
CA GLU A 163 34.91 26.68 -29.51
C GLU A 163 33.76 26.06 -28.68
N TRP A 164 33.34 24.84 -29.02
CA TRP A 164 32.23 24.11 -28.40
C TRP A 164 32.73 23.10 -27.34
N PRO A 165 31.91 22.77 -26.32
CA PRO A 165 32.24 21.77 -25.31
C PRO A 165 32.52 20.37 -25.88
N VAL A 166 33.32 19.59 -25.15
CA VAL A 166 33.65 18.21 -25.52
C VAL A 166 32.40 17.32 -25.45
N SER A 167 32.29 16.38 -26.39
CA SER A 167 31.22 15.39 -26.44
C SER A 167 31.75 14.00 -26.79
N ILE A 168 31.17 12.99 -26.15
CA ILE A 168 31.52 11.57 -26.23
C ILE A 168 30.25 10.81 -26.62
N TRP A 169 30.35 10.01 -27.67
CA TRP A 169 29.28 9.10 -28.08
C TRP A 169 29.26 7.87 -27.19
N GLU A 170 30.41 7.23 -26.97
CA GLU A 170 30.52 6.09 -26.07
C GLU A 170 31.89 6.10 -25.38
N ILE A 171 31.94 5.66 -24.13
CA ILE A 171 33.16 5.31 -23.41
C ILE A 171 33.02 3.91 -22.79
N GLU A 172 33.84 2.99 -23.28
CA GLU A 172 33.92 1.62 -22.74
C GLU A 172 35.13 1.52 -21.81
N VAL A 173 34.93 0.98 -20.61
CA VAL A 173 36.02 0.61 -19.70
C VAL A 173 36.11 -0.90 -19.71
N LEU A 174 37.12 -1.44 -20.36
CA LEU A 174 37.35 -2.87 -20.49
C LEU A 174 38.21 -3.38 -19.33
N GLY A 175 37.69 -4.35 -18.61
CA GLY A 175 38.35 -4.91 -17.43
C GLY A 175 37.62 -6.11 -16.85
N THR A 176 37.99 -6.45 -15.62
CA THR A 176 37.28 -7.42 -14.78
C THR A 176 36.98 -6.81 -13.42
N VAL A 177 35.87 -7.22 -12.81
CA VAL A 177 35.57 -6.96 -11.40
C VAL A 177 35.67 -8.28 -10.65
N GLY A 178 36.05 -8.27 -9.38
CA GLY A 178 35.90 -9.48 -8.55
C GLY A 178 34.44 -9.93 -8.49
N GLU A 179 34.19 -11.18 -8.07
CA GLU A 179 32.82 -11.65 -7.81
C GLU A 179 32.09 -10.62 -6.95
N SER A 180 30.95 -10.11 -7.45
CA SER A 180 30.14 -9.16 -6.69
C SER A 180 29.69 -9.85 -5.40
N GLU A 181 29.75 -9.12 -4.29
CA GLU A 181 29.19 -9.59 -3.04
C GLU A 181 27.69 -9.83 -3.26
N GLN A 182 27.29 -11.10 -3.42
CA GLN A 182 25.90 -11.48 -3.64
C GLN A 182 25.12 -11.31 -2.34
N LEU A 183 24.71 -10.07 -2.08
CA LEU A 183 23.88 -9.71 -0.95
C LEU A 183 22.42 -10.11 -1.22
N PRO A 184 21.69 -10.55 -0.18
CA PRO A 184 20.31 -10.98 -0.35
C PRO A 184 19.44 -9.77 -0.70
N ALA A 185 18.33 -10.00 -1.41
CA ALA A 185 17.32 -9.01 -1.74
C ALA A 185 16.51 -8.59 -0.48
N LEU A 186 17.20 -8.03 0.51
CA LEU A 186 16.63 -7.59 1.78
C LEU A 186 16.76 -6.08 1.90
N VAL A 187 15.70 -5.39 2.32
CA VAL A 187 15.75 -3.98 2.70
C VAL A 187 14.99 -3.81 4.02
N PRO A 188 15.60 -3.26 5.08
CA PRO A 188 17.01 -2.85 5.19
C PRO A 188 18.00 -4.02 5.14
N LEU A 189 19.28 -3.73 4.83
CA LEU A 189 20.36 -4.71 4.92
C LEU A 189 20.60 -5.10 6.40
N PRO A 190 20.67 -6.41 6.75
CA PRO A 190 20.92 -6.83 8.12
C PRO A 190 22.27 -6.35 8.67
N ALA A 191 22.37 -6.22 10.00
CA ALA A 191 23.62 -5.88 10.68
C ALA A 191 24.72 -6.94 10.47
N SER A 192 24.33 -8.21 10.34
CA SER A 192 25.21 -9.30 9.91
C SER A 192 24.47 -10.27 8.99
N TYR A 193 25.13 -10.69 7.91
CA TYR A 193 24.63 -11.64 6.94
C TYR A 193 25.78 -12.56 6.50
N GLU A 194 25.55 -13.86 6.58
CA GLU A 194 26.44 -14.87 6.01
C GLU A 194 25.62 -15.81 5.12
N ALA A 195 26.02 -15.95 3.86
CA ALA A 195 25.55 -17.05 3.02
C ALA A 195 26.14 -18.36 3.57
N ALA A 196 25.32 -19.39 3.71
CA ALA A 196 25.75 -20.69 4.22
C ALA A 196 25.58 -21.78 3.16
N ASP A 197 26.51 -22.73 3.10
CA ASP A 197 26.47 -23.90 2.22
C ASP A 197 25.76 -25.08 2.92
N ALA A 198 24.51 -24.87 3.33
CA ALA A 198 23.69 -25.86 4.04
C ALA A 198 22.41 -26.27 3.27
N GLY A 199 22.39 -26.01 1.95
CA GLY A 199 21.28 -26.30 1.05
C GLY A 199 20.10 -25.32 1.18
N THR A 200 19.15 -25.40 0.26
CA THR A 200 17.99 -24.47 0.20
C THR A 200 16.84 -24.99 1.05
N PHE A 201 16.25 -24.13 1.90
CA PHE A 201 15.00 -24.44 2.58
C PHE A 201 13.84 -24.36 1.58
N GLU A 202 12.95 -25.35 1.58
CA GLU A 202 11.74 -25.34 0.76
C GLU A 202 10.50 -25.49 1.65
N LEU A 203 9.62 -24.48 1.59
CA LEU A 203 8.31 -24.51 2.21
C LEU A 203 7.36 -25.35 1.35
N THR A 204 6.69 -26.33 1.96
CA THR A 204 5.82 -27.28 1.27
C THR A 204 4.43 -27.34 1.91
N SER A 205 3.49 -28.05 1.28
CA SER A 205 2.15 -28.26 1.83
C SER A 205 2.12 -29.09 3.12
N THR A 206 3.17 -29.86 3.40
CA THR A 206 3.31 -30.63 4.64
C THR A 206 3.99 -29.86 5.77
N SER A 207 4.47 -28.65 5.48
CA SER A 207 5.20 -27.86 6.46
C SER A 207 4.33 -27.35 7.59
N ASP A 208 4.90 -27.36 8.80
CA ASP A 208 4.34 -26.75 9.99
C ASP A 208 5.18 -25.56 10.48
N ILE A 209 4.57 -24.75 11.34
CA ILE A 209 5.25 -23.64 12.00
C ILE A 209 5.26 -23.95 13.49
N VAL A 210 6.44 -24.21 14.03
CA VAL A 210 6.63 -24.48 15.46
C VAL A 210 6.95 -23.18 16.17
N ALA A 211 6.20 -22.87 17.24
CA ALA A 211 6.43 -21.65 18.00
C ALA A 211 6.33 -21.88 19.49
N ALA A 212 7.29 -21.31 20.23
CA ALA A 212 7.20 -21.16 21.67
C ALA A 212 5.90 -20.42 22.06
N ALA A 213 5.32 -20.73 23.23
CA ALA A 213 4.00 -20.25 23.63
C ALA A 213 3.86 -18.71 23.61
N ASP A 214 4.93 -17.99 23.92
CA ASP A 214 5.05 -16.53 23.88
C ASP A 214 5.21 -15.95 22.46
N MET A 215 5.57 -16.77 21.48
CA MET A 215 5.80 -16.38 20.08
C MET A 215 4.70 -16.85 19.12
N GLN A 216 3.72 -17.63 19.59
CA GLN A 216 2.65 -18.20 18.76
C GLN A 216 1.86 -17.15 17.97
N ALA A 217 1.56 -16.01 18.57
CA ALA A 217 0.83 -14.94 17.89
C ALA A 217 1.63 -14.35 16.71
N GLU A 218 2.95 -14.22 16.84
CA GLU A 218 3.81 -13.70 15.78
C GLU A 218 4.04 -14.72 14.67
N ALA A 219 4.20 -15.99 15.05
CA ALA A 219 4.25 -17.11 14.11
C ALA A 219 2.96 -17.21 13.27
N GLU A 220 1.80 -17.01 13.90
CA GLU A 220 0.49 -17.05 13.25
C GLU A 220 0.29 -15.90 12.26
N LYS A 221 0.86 -14.70 12.50
CA LYS A 221 0.84 -13.61 11.51
C LYS A 221 1.60 -13.98 10.24
N VAL A 222 2.77 -14.61 10.37
CA VAL A 222 3.53 -15.12 9.21
C VAL A 222 2.76 -16.25 8.53
N ALA A 223 2.19 -17.18 9.31
CA ALA A 223 1.37 -18.27 8.80
C ALA A 223 0.20 -17.74 7.96
N GLN A 224 -0.52 -16.72 8.43
CA GLN A 224 -1.65 -16.13 7.71
C GLN A 224 -1.26 -15.55 6.35
N ILE A 225 -0.13 -14.83 6.29
CA ILE A 225 0.39 -14.29 5.03
C ILE A 225 0.77 -15.43 4.08
N LEU A 226 1.50 -16.43 4.58
CA LEU A 226 1.93 -17.56 3.76
C LEU A 226 0.78 -18.47 3.34
N ARG A 227 -0.24 -18.67 4.17
CA ARG A 227 -1.44 -19.44 3.80
C ARG A 227 -2.16 -18.82 2.61
N ALA A 228 -2.25 -17.49 2.57
CA ALA A 228 -2.87 -16.76 1.48
C ALA A 228 -2.07 -16.88 0.17
N SER A 229 -0.75 -16.69 0.23
CA SER A 229 0.10 -16.71 -0.96
C SER A 229 0.46 -18.11 -1.44
N THR A 230 0.57 -19.12 -0.56
CA THR A 230 1.03 -20.46 -0.93
C THR A 230 -0.09 -21.47 -1.14
N GLY A 231 -1.23 -21.28 -0.49
CA GLY A 231 -2.24 -22.33 -0.42
C GLY A 231 -1.85 -23.53 0.47
N PHE A 232 -0.87 -23.41 1.38
CA PHE A 232 -0.47 -24.47 2.34
C PHE A 232 -0.98 -24.28 3.77
N ASP A 233 -1.38 -25.35 4.48
CA ASP A 233 -2.15 -25.25 5.74
C ASP A 233 -1.34 -24.58 6.84
N LEU A 234 -0.03 -24.85 6.87
CA LEU A 234 0.95 -24.22 7.76
C LEU A 234 0.43 -24.08 9.20
N PRO A 235 0.04 -25.19 9.86
CA PRO A 235 -0.48 -25.13 11.22
C PRO A 235 0.58 -24.58 12.16
N VAL A 236 0.18 -23.65 13.05
CA VAL A 236 1.05 -23.17 14.12
C VAL A 236 0.88 -24.10 15.33
N VAL A 237 1.95 -24.78 15.71
CA VAL A 237 1.95 -25.81 16.74
C VAL A 237 3.04 -25.56 17.78
N ALA A 238 2.86 -26.11 18.99
CA ALA A 238 3.86 -26.01 20.05
C ALA A 238 5.03 -27.00 19.85
N GLU A 239 4.76 -28.15 19.23
CA GLU A 239 5.75 -29.19 18.92
C GLU A 239 5.38 -29.78 17.55
N SER A 240 6.39 -30.00 16.69
CA SER A 240 6.18 -30.72 15.43
C SER A 240 6.02 -32.21 15.67
N VAL A 241 5.19 -32.85 14.85
CA VAL A 241 5.07 -34.31 14.77
C VAL A 241 6.08 -34.93 13.80
N ASP A 242 6.73 -34.11 12.97
CA ASP A 242 7.80 -34.50 12.05
C ASP A 242 9.17 -34.19 12.70
N PRO A 243 10.20 -35.04 12.53
CA PRO A 243 11.58 -34.69 12.89
C PRO A 243 12.16 -33.44 12.19
N ALA A 244 11.58 -32.94 11.10
CA ALA A 244 11.93 -31.65 10.50
C ALA A 244 10.87 -30.59 10.86
N ALA A 245 11.16 -29.74 11.86
CA ALA A 245 10.37 -28.54 12.09
C ALA A 245 10.75 -27.52 11.02
N ASP A 246 9.80 -27.16 10.14
CA ASP A 246 10.11 -26.44 8.91
C ASP A 246 10.34 -24.95 9.14
N ILE A 247 9.44 -24.26 9.86
CA ILE A 247 9.68 -22.89 10.35
C ILE A 247 9.56 -22.86 11.87
N MET A 248 10.56 -22.33 12.56
CA MET A 248 10.63 -22.29 14.02
C MET A 248 10.70 -20.85 14.54
N PHE A 249 9.91 -20.55 15.57
CA PHE A 249 9.97 -19.33 16.36
C PHE A 249 10.40 -19.65 17.79
N ASP A 250 11.66 -19.36 18.11
CA ASP A 250 12.31 -19.62 19.39
C ASP A 250 12.53 -18.34 20.21
N THR A 251 12.59 -18.51 21.53
CA THR A 251 12.90 -17.43 22.48
C THR A 251 14.33 -17.58 23.00
N ALA A 252 15.12 -16.50 22.93
CA ALA A 252 16.44 -16.42 23.57
C ALA A 252 16.72 -15.03 24.13
N GLU A 253 17.44 -14.95 25.25
CA GLU A 253 17.84 -13.69 25.86
C GLU A 253 19.04 -13.04 25.14
N GLY A 254 19.17 -11.72 25.28
CA GLY A 254 20.38 -10.98 24.87
C GLY A 254 20.35 -10.36 23.47
N LEU A 255 19.22 -10.42 22.76
CA LEU A 255 19.07 -9.86 21.40
C LEU A 255 18.44 -8.45 21.38
N GLY A 256 18.07 -7.92 22.55
CA GLY A 256 17.38 -6.63 22.66
C GLY A 256 15.89 -6.72 22.31
N GLU A 257 15.22 -5.58 22.31
CA GLU A 257 13.76 -5.53 22.08
C GLU A 257 13.40 -5.94 20.65
N GLU A 258 14.11 -5.40 19.66
CA GLU A 258 13.75 -5.54 18.24
C GLU A 258 14.66 -6.52 17.48
N GLY A 259 15.67 -7.08 18.14
CA GLY A 259 16.69 -7.92 17.52
C GLY A 259 16.29 -9.39 17.43
N TYR A 260 16.84 -10.06 16.41
CA TYR A 260 16.57 -11.46 16.10
C TYR A 260 17.77 -12.12 15.42
N THR A 261 17.78 -13.45 15.43
CA THR A 261 18.58 -14.24 14.48
C THR A 261 17.68 -15.03 13.55
N LEU A 262 18.03 -15.14 12.28
CA LEU A 262 17.39 -16.04 11.32
C LEU A 262 18.44 -17.00 10.76
N LYS A 263 18.22 -18.30 10.91
CA LYS A 263 19.08 -19.34 10.34
C LYS A 263 18.25 -20.25 9.46
N THR A 264 18.65 -20.42 8.21
CA THR A 264 17.98 -21.32 7.28
C THR A 264 18.95 -22.39 6.78
N THR A 265 18.43 -23.61 6.67
CA THR A 265 19.10 -24.81 6.18
C THR A 265 18.13 -25.59 5.31
N ALA A 266 18.58 -26.62 4.61
CA ALA A 266 17.65 -27.50 3.88
C ALA A 266 16.62 -28.24 4.76
N GLN A 267 16.75 -28.21 6.10
CA GLN A 267 15.83 -28.89 7.02
C GLN A 267 14.86 -27.94 7.74
N ALA A 268 15.25 -26.68 7.92
CA ALA A 268 14.50 -25.76 8.78
C ALA A 268 14.91 -24.30 8.55
N ALA A 269 13.97 -23.39 8.84
CA ALA A 269 14.18 -21.96 9.01
C ALA A 269 13.84 -21.57 10.47
N THR A 270 14.85 -21.16 11.25
CA THR A 270 14.69 -20.81 12.67
C THR A 270 14.86 -19.31 12.89
N ILE A 271 13.81 -18.67 13.39
CA ILE A 271 13.79 -17.30 13.90
C ILE A 271 13.90 -17.35 15.41
N THR A 272 14.89 -16.67 15.98
CA THR A 272 15.07 -16.58 17.44
C THR A 272 15.08 -15.12 17.87
N ALA A 273 14.31 -14.76 18.90
CA ALA A 273 14.23 -13.40 19.40
C ALA A 273 14.08 -13.34 20.94
N SER A 274 14.35 -12.18 21.54
CA SER A 274 14.08 -11.95 22.98
C SER A 274 12.66 -11.46 23.25
N THR A 275 11.98 -10.90 22.25
CA THR A 275 10.61 -10.39 22.36
C THR A 275 9.80 -10.70 21.10
N THR A 276 8.48 -10.50 21.16
CA THR A 276 7.58 -10.58 20.01
C THR A 276 7.93 -9.59 18.90
N HIS A 277 8.50 -8.42 19.22
CA HIS A 277 8.90 -7.44 18.22
C HIS A 277 10.11 -7.94 17.40
N GLY A 278 11.12 -8.50 18.06
CA GLY A 278 12.22 -9.18 17.37
C GLY A 278 11.73 -10.33 16.49
N ALA A 279 10.80 -11.15 16.99
CA ALA A 279 10.21 -12.26 16.23
C ALA A 279 9.44 -11.75 14.99
N PHE A 280 8.67 -10.67 15.13
CA PHE A 280 7.99 -10.01 14.02
C PHE A 280 9.00 -9.55 12.95
N ASN A 281 10.08 -8.87 13.35
CA ASN A 281 11.12 -8.40 12.43
C ASN A 281 11.81 -9.56 11.70
N GLY A 282 12.07 -10.67 12.38
CA GLY A 282 12.57 -11.90 11.76
C GLY A 282 11.59 -12.50 10.75
N GLY A 283 10.29 -12.48 11.06
CA GLY A 283 9.22 -12.86 10.13
C GLY A 283 9.19 -11.99 8.87
N ARG A 284 9.38 -10.67 9.00
CA ARG A 284 9.47 -9.75 7.84
C ARG A 284 10.66 -10.08 6.94
N THR A 285 11.81 -10.40 7.53
CA THR A 285 12.99 -10.85 6.78
C THR A 285 12.73 -12.18 6.05
N MET A 286 12.09 -13.15 6.70
CA MET A 286 11.69 -14.41 6.06
C MET A 286 10.76 -14.19 4.86
N LEU A 287 9.76 -13.33 4.99
CA LEU A 287 8.85 -12.97 3.89
C LEU A 287 9.58 -12.30 2.73
N GLN A 288 10.55 -11.42 3.00
CA GLN A 288 11.38 -10.82 1.95
C GLN A 288 12.24 -11.87 1.22
N LEU A 289 12.81 -12.84 1.93
CA LEU A 289 13.60 -13.92 1.32
C LEU A 289 12.77 -14.85 0.43
N LEU A 290 11.48 -15.05 0.73
CA LEU A 290 10.54 -15.79 -0.12
C LEU A 290 10.11 -15.01 -1.38
N GLY A 291 10.45 -13.72 -1.45
CA GLY A 291 10.19 -12.85 -2.58
C GLY A 291 8.80 -12.19 -2.57
N PRO A 292 8.54 -11.30 -3.55
CA PRO A 292 7.37 -10.42 -3.56
C PRO A 292 6.03 -11.15 -3.58
N TRP A 293 6.00 -12.33 -4.20
CA TRP A 293 4.80 -13.15 -4.32
C TRP A 293 4.34 -13.75 -2.99
N ALA A 294 5.20 -13.79 -1.96
CA ALA A 294 4.80 -14.24 -0.62
C ALA A 294 3.73 -13.34 0.01
N LEU A 295 3.57 -12.11 -0.50
CA LEU A 295 2.57 -11.14 -0.05
C LEU A 295 1.28 -11.15 -0.88
N MET A 296 1.16 -12.03 -1.89
CA MET A 296 -0.07 -12.18 -2.64
C MET A 296 -1.19 -12.70 -1.75
N THR A 297 -2.42 -12.26 -2.04
CA THR A 297 -3.63 -12.73 -1.35
C THR A 297 -4.29 -13.92 -2.06
N THR A 298 -3.68 -14.38 -3.16
CA THR A 298 -4.13 -15.51 -3.97
C THR A 298 -3.03 -16.59 -3.97
N PRO A 299 -3.38 -17.89 -3.95
CA PRO A 299 -2.40 -18.98 -4.01
C PRO A 299 -1.57 -18.98 -5.31
N MET A 300 -0.26 -18.83 -5.17
CA MET A 300 0.73 -18.92 -6.23
C MET A 300 1.41 -20.29 -6.21
N ALA A 301 1.82 -20.77 -7.38
CA ALA A 301 2.57 -22.00 -7.51
C ALA A 301 3.96 -21.90 -6.86
N GLY A 302 4.44 -23.00 -6.28
CA GLY A 302 5.81 -23.14 -5.81
C GLY A 302 6.85 -23.24 -6.95
N PRO A 303 8.12 -23.53 -6.63
CA PRO A 303 8.61 -23.83 -5.28
C PRO A 303 8.71 -22.56 -4.41
N TRP A 304 8.56 -22.73 -3.09
CA TRP A 304 8.69 -21.65 -2.10
C TRP A 304 10.00 -21.81 -1.36
N GLN A 305 11.05 -21.15 -1.85
CA GLN A 305 12.41 -21.43 -1.42
C GLN A 305 13.05 -20.23 -0.72
N VAL A 306 13.88 -20.54 0.28
CA VAL A 306 14.72 -19.56 0.98
C VAL A 306 16.17 -20.06 0.94
N PRO A 307 17.13 -19.22 0.50
CA PRO A 307 18.54 -19.60 0.52
C PRO A 307 19.00 -19.87 1.95
N SER A 308 20.00 -20.75 2.11
CA SER A 308 20.62 -21.00 3.41
C SER A 308 21.46 -19.80 3.85
N VAL A 309 21.05 -19.19 4.96
CA VAL A 309 21.62 -17.95 5.49
C VAL A 309 21.77 -18.04 7.01
N ALA A 310 22.72 -17.28 7.54
CA ALA A 310 22.79 -16.94 8.96
C ALA A 310 22.75 -15.42 9.09
N ILE A 311 21.71 -14.92 9.76
CA ILE A 311 21.45 -13.51 9.99
C ILE A 311 21.41 -13.26 11.50
N GLU A 312 22.12 -12.23 11.94
CA GLU A 312 21.99 -11.63 13.26
C GLU A 312 21.73 -10.14 13.05
N ASP A 313 20.60 -9.65 13.56
CA ASP A 313 20.10 -8.36 13.13
C ASP A 313 19.37 -7.61 14.25
N SER A 314 19.55 -6.30 14.25
CA SER A 314 18.96 -5.37 15.22
C SER A 314 19.05 -3.95 14.65
N PRO A 315 18.11 -3.06 14.96
CA PRO A 315 18.14 -1.70 14.45
C PRO A 315 19.31 -0.89 15.01
N ARG A 316 19.90 -0.03 14.18
CA ARG A 316 20.86 1.00 14.61
C ARG A 316 20.23 2.02 15.56
N PHE A 317 18.99 2.41 15.29
CA PHE A 317 18.26 3.42 16.05
C PHE A 317 16.91 2.88 16.54
N ALA A 318 16.54 3.18 17.78
CA ALA A 318 15.27 2.73 18.38
C ALA A 318 14.05 3.40 17.74
N TYR A 319 14.18 4.66 17.31
CA TYR A 319 13.10 5.41 16.68
C TYR A 319 13.25 5.43 15.15
N ARG A 320 12.33 4.78 14.45
CA ARG A 320 12.28 4.78 12.98
C ARG A 320 10.86 5.13 12.56
N GLY A 321 10.65 6.40 12.26
CA GLY A 321 9.33 6.99 12.07
C GLY A 321 8.99 7.34 10.62
N ILE A 322 7.69 7.37 10.33
CA ILE A 322 7.11 8.17 9.26
C ILE A 322 6.01 9.04 9.86
N MET A 323 5.95 10.32 9.46
CA MET A 323 4.84 11.21 9.77
C MET A 323 3.86 11.31 8.60
N LEU A 324 2.56 11.23 8.90
CA LEU A 324 1.46 11.53 7.98
C LEU A 324 0.69 12.76 8.47
N ASP A 325 0.33 13.63 7.53
CA ASP A 325 -0.44 14.86 7.75
C ASP A 325 -1.91 14.73 7.30
N PRO A 326 -2.82 14.18 8.11
CA PRO A 326 -4.24 14.22 7.79
C PRO A 326 -4.83 15.65 7.90
N ALA A 327 -4.16 16.60 8.54
CA ALA A 327 -4.71 17.95 8.78
C ALA A 327 -4.86 18.77 7.51
N ARG A 328 -3.87 18.78 6.62
CA ARG A 328 -3.95 19.51 5.34
C ARG A 328 -4.88 18.81 4.35
N SER A 329 -4.88 17.48 4.33
CA SER A 329 -5.77 16.65 3.52
C SER A 329 -5.94 15.29 4.20
N PHE A 330 -7.18 14.92 4.51
CA PHE A 330 -7.51 13.76 5.33
C PHE A 330 -7.19 12.42 4.65
N TYR A 331 -6.74 11.45 5.45
CA TYR A 331 -6.64 10.04 5.07
C TYR A 331 -7.71 9.23 5.78
N THR A 332 -8.35 8.29 5.09
CA THR A 332 -9.27 7.36 5.74
C THR A 332 -8.54 6.39 6.69
N VAL A 333 -9.30 5.69 7.54
CA VAL A 333 -8.73 4.65 8.42
C VAL A 333 -8.00 3.57 7.62
N ASP A 334 -8.59 3.11 6.51
CA ASP A 334 -7.99 2.05 5.69
C ASP A 334 -6.73 2.52 4.96
N GLU A 335 -6.68 3.79 4.55
CA GLU A 335 -5.47 4.39 3.99
C GLU A 335 -4.32 4.44 5.02
N VAL A 336 -4.63 4.81 6.27
CA VAL A 336 -3.64 4.77 7.36
C VAL A 336 -3.19 3.33 7.64
N LYS A 337 -4.12 2.36 7.66
CA LYS A 337 -3.78 0.93 7.83
C LYS A 337 -2.91 0.41 6.70
N GLN A 338 -3.16 0.82 5.46
CA GLN A 338 -2.31 0.48 4.31
C GLN A 338 -0.89 1.03 4.49
N ALA A 339 -0.75 2.26 4.99
CA ALA A 339 0.56 2.83 5.31
C ALA A 339 1.30 1.99 6.37
N ILE A 340 0.60 1.61 7.44
CA ILE A 340 1.15 0.75 8.52
C ILE A 340 1.60 -0.60 7.96
N ASP A 341 0.83 -1.24 7.08
CA ASP A 341 1.22 -2.51 6.45
C ASP A 341 2.53 -2.39 5.67
N VAL A 342 2.67 -1.35 4.83
CA VAL A 342 3.88 -1.09 4.05
C VAL A 342 5.06 -0.74 4.96
N MET A 343 4.85 0.15 5.95
CA MET A 343 5.86 0.55 6.94
C MET A 343 6.43 -0.66 7.70
N SER A 344 5.55 -1.58 8.12
CA SER A 344 5.94 -2.75 8.92
C SER A 344 6.84 -3.73 8.15
N MET A 345 6.68 -3.84 6.82
CA MET A 345 7.55 -4.67 5.98
C MET A 345 9.00 -4.19 5.95
N TYR A 346 9.22 -2.88 6.13
CA TYR A 346 10.53 -2.24 6.13
C TYR A 346 11.00 -1.84 7.54
N LYS A 347 10.38 -2.42 8.57
CA LYS A 347 10.81 -2.33 9.98
C LYS A 347 10.82 -0.90 10.55
N PHE A 348 9.93 -0.04 10.08
CA PHE A 348 9.58 1.19 10.80
C PHE A 348 8.80 0.83 12.08
N SER A 349 8.99 1.60 13.14
CA SER A 349 8.43 1.34 14.48
C SER A 349 7.56 2.48 15.02
N TYR A 350 7.51 3.63 14.33
CA TYR A 350 6.68 4.77 14.74
C TYR A 350 5.89 5.33 13.57
N LEU A 351 4.61 5.63 13.80
CA LEU A 351 3.77 6.43 12.92
C LEU A 351 3.37 7.70 13.66
N HIS A 352 3.87 8.83 13.20
CA HIS A 352 3.55 10.15 13.71
C HIS A 352 2.33 10.69 12.96
N LEU A 353 1.24 10.97 13.66
CA LEU A 353 0.01 11.54 13.09
C LEU A 353 -0.07 13.03 13.42
N HIS A 354 0.12 13.88 12.40
CA HIS A 354 -0.06 15.32 12.48
C HIS A 354 -1.56 15.68 12.41
N LEU A 355 -2.26 15.54 13.54
CA LEU A 355 -3.72 15.50 13.59
C LEU A 355 -4.40 16.87 13.40
N THR A 356 -3.65 17.97 13.54
CA THR A 356 -4.23 19.32 13.62
C THR A 356 -3.32 20.34 12.95
N ASP A 357 -3.90 21.22 12.15
CA ASP A 357 -3.20 22.37 11.56
C ASP A 357 -4.18 23.51 11.22
N ASP A 358 -3.70 24.54 10.53
CA ASP A 358 -4.46 25.69 10.08
C ASP A 358 -5.69 25.30 9.24
N GLN A 359 -5.53 24.33 8.35
CA GLN A 359 -6.57 24.00 7.38
C GLN A 359 -7.56 22.96 7.89
N GLY A 360 -7.29 22.28 9.00
CA GLY A 360 -8.23 21.29 9.52
C GLY A 360 -7.87 20.64 10.85
N TRP A 361 -8.90 20.06 11.45
CA TRP A 361 -8.84 19.34 12.72
C TRP A 361 -9.38 17.93 12.56
N ARG A 362 -8.58 16.90 12.92
CA ARG A 362 -8.83 15.51 12.47
C ARG A 362 -9.17 14.51 13.56
N ILE A 363 -9.42 14.92 14.80
CA ILE A 363 -9.74 13.97 15.89
C ILE A 363 -10.96 14.40 16.71
N GLU A 364 -11.88 13.49 16.98
CA GLU A 364 -13.01 13.77 17.86
C GLU A 364 -12.58 14.03 19.32
N ILE A 365 -12.94 15.21 19.82
CA ILE A 365 -12.80 15.59 21.23
C ILE A 365 -14.19 15.77 21.81
N THR A 366 -14.50 15.01 22.86
CA THR A 366 -15.81 15.07 23.50
C THR A 366 -15.85 16.13 24.60
N ASN A 367 -17.05 16.47 25.05
CA ASN A 367 -17.26 17.34 26.21
C ASN A 367 -17.16 16.58 27.55
N ASP A 368 -16.88 15.27 27.52
CA ASP A 368 -16.76 14.43 28.71
C ASP A 368 -15.39 14.64 29.37
N GLY A 369 -15.37 14.72 30.70
CA GLY A 369 -14.13 14.95 31.46
C GLY A 369 -13.71 16.42 31.59
N ARG A 370 -14.53 17.36 31.10
CA ARG A 370 -14.31 18.80 31.26
C ARG A 370 -14.23 19.20 32.74
N GLU A 371 -13.39 20.18 33.03
CA GLU A 371 -13.27 20.77 34.37
C GLU A 371 -14.54 21.54 34.76
N ASP A 372 -14.79 21.66 36.06
CA ASP A 372 -15.93 22.43 36.58
C ASP A 372 -15.83 23.90 36.15
N GLY A 373 -16.82 24.37 35.40
CA GLY A 373 -16.86 25.74 34.87
C GLY A 373 -16.28 25.90 33.47
N ASP A 374 -15.79 24.83 32.84
CA ASP A 374 -15.44 24.81 31.42
C ASP A 374 -16.69 25.03 30.56
N THR A 375 -16.67 26.09 29.75
CA THR A 375 -17.76 26.46 28.83
C THR A 375 -17.45 26.15 27.37
N ILE A 376 -16.27 25.62 27.07
CA ILE A 376 -15.86 25.28 25.70
C ILE A 376 -16.65 24.07 25.22
N ASP A 377 -17.25 24.18 24.03
CA ASP A 377 -17.88 23.06 23.34
C ASP A 377 -16.87 22.44 22.34
N TYR A 378 -16.19 21.38 22.78
CA TYR A 378 -15.13 20.72 22.01
C TYR A 378 -15.66 19.97 20.79
N THR A 379 -16.95 19.63 20.74
CA THR A 379 -17.56 18.96 19.58
C THR A 379 -17.52 19.81 18.32
N ARG A 380 -17.32 21.13 18.48
CA ARG A 380 -17.14 22.07 17.37
C ARG A 380 -15.85 21.85 16.58
N LEU A 381 -14.83 21.26 17.19
CA LEU A 381 -13.54 21.00 16.53
C LEU A 381 -13.73 20.13 15.28
N THR A 382 -14.52 19.06 15.35
CA THR A 382 -14.81 18.21 14.19
C THR A 382 -16.02 18.69 13.38
N ALA A 383 -17.03 19.29 14.03
CA ALA A 383 -18.19 19.85 13.33
C ALA A 383 -17.85 21.05 12.43
N VAL A 384 -16.78 21.79 12.74
CA VAL A 384 -16.28 22.94 11.96
C VAL A 384 -14.91 22.64 11.35
N GLY A 385 -13.89 22.40 12.18
CA GLY A 385 -12.50 22.09 11.76
C GLY A 385 -12.35 20.82 10.93
N GLY A 386 -13.20 19.81 11.16
CA GLY A 386 -13.23 18.60 10.34
C GLY A 386 -13.77 18.81 8.92
N GLN A 387 -14.48 19.92 8.68
CA GLN A 387 -15.13 20.24 7.40
C GLN A 387 -14.29 21.12 6.48
N THR A 388 -13.08 21.49 6.90
CA THR A 388 -12.14 22.28 6.11
C THR A 388 -10.91 21.45 5.76
N ALA A 389 -10.21 21.85 4.70
CA ALA A 389 -8.96 21.26 4.23
C ALA A 389 -8.25 22.26 3.30
N MET A 390 -7.06 21.89 2.84
CA MET A 390 -6.34 22.64 1.81
C MET A 390 -7.21 22.89 0.57
N GLY A 391 -7.11 24.09 0.00
CA GLY A 391 -7.71 24.41 -1.29
C GLY A 391 -6.92 23.82 -2.45
N PRO A 392 -7.36 24.06 -3.70
CA PRO A 392 -6.54 23.80 -4.87
C PRO A 392 -5.19 24.52 -4.78
N THR A 393 -4.14 23.86 -5.24
CA THR A 393 -2.76 24.37 -5.27
C THR A 393 -2.25 24.47 -6.70
N ASP A 394 -1.10 25.09 -6.90
CA ASP A 394 -0.39 25.13 -8.18
C ASP A 394 0.06 23.74 -8.67
N ARG A 395 0.14 22.74 -7.77
CA ARG A 395 0.52 21.36 -8.07
C ARG A 395 -0.66 20.39 -8.11
N ASN A 396 -1.83 20.78 -7.60
CA ASN A 396 -3.02 19.94 -7.57
C ASN A 396 -4.30 20.78 -7.64
N SER A 397 -5.06 20.62 -8.73
CA SER A 397 -6.30 21.36 -8.97
C SER A 397 -7.48 20.90 -8.11
N LYS A 398 -7.40 19.74 -7.45
CA LYS A 398 -8.42 19.25 -6.52
C LYS A 398 -8.20 19.85 -5.13
N PRO A 399 -9.25 20.28 -4.41
CA PRO A 399 -9.13 20.59 -2.99
C PRO A 399 -8.76 19.34 -2.18
N GLY A 400 -8.17 19.54 -1.01
CA GLY A 400 -7.87 18.51 -0.01
C GLY A 400 -9.13 17.79 0.46
N VAL A 401 -8.93 16.59 1.00
CA VAL A 401 -10.01 15.76 1.52
C VAL A 401 -10.37 16.24 2.93
N THR A 402 -11.66 16.46 3.18
CA THR A 402 -12.20 16.78 4.51
C THR A 402 -12.53 15.49 5.27
N GLY A 403 -12.70 15.59 6.58
CA GLY A 403 -12.94 14.44 7.44
C GLY A 403 -12.21 14.54 8.78
N PHE A 404 -12.47 13.56 9.63
CA PHE A 404 -11.84 13.39 10.93
C PHE A 404 -12.00 11.94 11.39
N TYR A 405 -11.12 11.51 12.29
CA TYR A 405 -11.22 10.27 13.03
C TYR A 405 -12.14 10.45 14.23
N THR A 406 -13.14 9.58 14.40
CA THR A 406 -13.79 9.42 15.71
C THR A 406 -12.78 8.86 16.72
N GLN A 407 -13.10 8.92 18.01
CA GLN A 407 -12.21 8.30 18.99
C GLN A 407 -12.06 6.79 18.77
N ASN A 408 -13.09 6.11 18.25
CA ASN A 408 -13.02 4.69 17.93
C ASN A 408 -12.16 4.41 16.70
N ASP A 409 -12.21 5.27 15.69
CA ASP A 409 -11.32 5.16 14.53
C ASP A 409 -9.86 5.28 14.96
N LEU A 410 -9.53 6.25 15.83
CA LEU A 410 -8.16 6.39 16.33
C LEU A 410 -7.75 5.20 17.22
N ARG A 411 -8.64 4.65 18.06
CA ARG A 411 -8.37 3.42 18.82
C ARG A 411 -8.10 2.23 17.90
N ASP A 412 -8.85 2.10 16.80
CA ASP A 412 -8.66 1.05 15.80
C ASP A 412 -7.31 1.19 15.07
N ILE A 413 -6.93 2.42 14.68
CA ILE A 413 -5.60 2.71 14.12
C ILE A 413 -4.49 2.33 15.11
N VAL A 414 -4.61 2.74 16.38
CA VAL A 414 -3.63 2.43 17.44
C VAL A 414 -3.50 0.91 17.63
N ALA A 415 -4.61 0.19 17.72
CA ALA A 415 -4.61 -1.27 17.88
C ALA A 415 -3.99 -1.98 16.65
N TYR A 416 -4.31 -1.51 15.45
CA TYR A 416 -3.78 -2.06 14.21
C TYR A 416 -2.27 -1.84 14.07
N ALA A 417 -1.79 -0.66 14.46
CA ALA A 417 -0.38 -0.30 14.49
C ALA A 417 0.38 -1.14 15.55
N ALA A 418 -0.18 -1.26 16.75
CA ALA A 418 0.42 -2.05 17.84
C ALA A 418 0.57 -3.53 17.48
N ASP A 419 -0.40 -4.12 16.77
CA ASP A 419 -0.30 -5.49 16.25
C ASP A 419 0.87 -5.68 15.25
N ARG A 420 1.40 -4.59 14.70
CA ARG A 420 2.57 -4.56 13.81
C ARG A 420 3.80 -3.96 14.45
N HIS A 421 3.80 -3.80 15.78
CA HIS A 421 4.87 -3.18 16.56
C HIS A 421 5.20 -1.76 16.11
N ILE A 422 4.20 -1.03 15.61
CA ILE A 422 4.28 0.40 15.28
C ILE A 422 3.56 1.19 16.38
N ALA A 423 4.28 2.08 17.07
CA ALA A 423 3.73 3.01 18.03
C ALA A 423 3.17 4.25 17.34
N ILE A 424 2.03 4.76 17.81
CA ILE A 424 1.46 6.03 17.33
C ILE A 424 2.01 7.19 18.17
N VAL A 425 2.51 8.22 17.49
CA VAL A 425 2.84 9.52 18.10
C VAL A 425 1.79 10.54 17.64
N PRO A 426 0.86 10.99 18.49
CA PRO A 426 -0.08 12.03 18.13
C PRO A 426 0.59 13.40 18.21
N GLU A 427 0.26 14.26 17.26
CA GLU A 427 0.59 15.69 17.31
C GLU A 427 -0.67 16.54 17.38
N VAL A 428 -0.66 17.46 18.34
CA VAL A 428 -1.52 18.63 18.33
C VAL A 428 -0.59 19.83 18.30
N ASP A 429 -0.47 20.45 17.14
CA ASP A 429 0.47 21.55 16.94
C ASP A 429 0.01 22.81 17.68
N MET A 430 0.95 23.45 18.36
CA MET A 430 0.75 24.63 19.20
C MET A 430 2.08 25.37 19.43
N PRO A 431 2.10 26.68 19.69
CA PRO A 431 0.96 27.60 19.63
C PRO A 431 0.61 28.02 18.19
N GLY A 432 1.50 27.77 17.21
CA GLY A 432 1.29 28.03 15.79
C GLY A 432 0.29 27.06 15.16
N HIS A 433 0.11 27.11 13.85
CA HIS A 433 -0.70 26.16 13.08
C HIS A 433 -2.12 25.92 13.67
N SER A 434 -2.69 26.98 14.25
CA SER A 434 -3.86 26.92 15.12
C SER A 434 -5.12 27.51 14.49
N GLN A 435 -5.11 27.84 13.19
CA GLN A 435 -6.30 28.42 12.55
C GLN A 435 -7.50 27.45 12.59
N GLY A 436 -7.28 26.14 12.43
CA GLY A 436 -8.33 25.13 12.54
C GLY A 436 -8.98 25.09 13.93
N ILE A 437 -8.22 25.43 14.97
CA ILE A 437 -8.70 25.57 16.35
C ILE A 437 -9.50 26.88 16.50
N LEU A 438 -8.93 28.00 16.06
CA LEU A 438 -9.53 29.34 16.18
C LEU A 438 -10.83 29.50 15.39
N GLN A 439 -10.97 28.83 14.24
CA GLN A 439 -12.23 28.84 13.49
C GLN A 439 -13.33 28.06 14.22
N ALA A 440 -12.95 27.06 15.02
CA ALA A 440 -13.90 26.17 15.67
C ALA A 440 -14.37 26.73 17.02
N ILE A 441 -13.46 27.28 17.82
CA ILE A 441 -13.69 27.61 19.24
C ILE A 441 -13.71 29.13 19.47
N PRO A 442 -14.89 29.75 19.71
CA PRO A 442 -15.03 31.17 19.97
C PRO A 442 -14.12 31.70 21.08
N GLN A 443 -14.08 31.03 22.23
CA GLN A 443 -13.38 31.46 23.45
C GLN A 443 -11.86 31.66 23.26
N LEU A 444 -11.27 31.04 22.23
CA LEU A 444 -9.84 31.13 21.92
C LEU A 444 -9.48 32.35 21.05
N ASN A 445 -10.47 33.06 20.51
CA ASN A 445 -10.28 34.27 19.69
C ASN A 445 -10.18 35.53 20.57
N THR A 446 -9.24 35.52 21.52
CA THR A 446 -9.00 36.66 22.42
C THR A 446 -8.20 37.76 21.72
N PRO A 447 -8.10 38.99 22.29
CA PRO A 447 -7.25 40.04 21.75
C PRO A 447 -5.75 39.70 21.74
N GLY A 448 -5.35 38.66 22.49
CA GLY A 448 -3.96 38.17 22.55
C GLY A 448 -3.66 37.01 21.60
N SER A 449 -4.66 36.51 20.86
CA SER A 449 -4.48 35.49 19.82
C SER A 449 -4.21 36.14 18.46
N SER A 450 -3.96 35.33 17.42
CA SER A 450 -3.81 35.85 16.05
C SER A 450 -5.09 36.45 15.45
N HIS A 451 -6.25 36.25 16.09
CA HIS A 451 -7.55 36.77 15.68
C HIS A 451 -8.37 37.32 16.87
N ASP A 452 -8.57 38.64 16.92
CA ASP A 452 -9.41 39.27 17.94
C ASP A 452 -10.90 39.16 17.59
N GLY A 453 -11.58 38.20 18.23
CA GLY A 453 -13.01 37.95 18.08
C GLY A 453 -13.90 38.72 19.04
N THR A 454 -13.36 39.65 19.83
CA THR A 454 -14.11 40.30 20.92
C THR A 454 -15.04 41.43 20.48
N VAL A 455 -15.07 41.74 19.18
CA VAL A 455 -15.91 42.79 18.58
C VAL A 455 -16.73 42.16 17.44
N GLY A 456 -18.04 42.35 17.47
CA GLY A 456 -18.94 41.86 16.42
C GLY A 456 -18.84 42.65 15.12
N ASP A 457 -19.44 42.13 14.05
CA ASP A 457 -19.50 42.78 12.73
C ASP A 457 -20.15 44.19 12.75
N ASP A 458 -20.95 44.48 13.78
CA ASP A 458 -21.58 45.77 14.05
C ASP A 458 -20.68 46.77 14.81
N GLY A 459 -19.44 46.36 15.12
CA GLY A 459 -18.47 47.13 15.88
C GLY A 459 -18.74 47.19 17.38
N GLN A 460 -19.68 46.41 17.92
CA GLN A 460 -19.97 46.36 19.35
C GLN A 460 -19.11 45.32 20.07
N PRO A 461 -18.64 45.60 21.31
CA PRO A 461 -17.97 44.60 22.13
C PRO A 461 -18.89 43.42 22.46
N ILE A 462 -18.36 42.21 22.31
CA ILE A 462 -18.99 40.96 22.73
C ILE A 462 -18.57 40.69 24.17
N THR A 463 -19.54 40.43 25.04
CA THR A 463 -19.29 40.24 26.49
C THR A 463 -19.33 38.78 26.93
N ASP A 464 -19.88 37.90 26.10
CA ASP A 464 -19.92 36.45 26.31
C ASP A 464 -18.85 35.80 25.42
N PRO A 465 -17.75 35.24 25.98
CA PRO A 465 -16.69 34.60 25.21
C PRO A 465 -17.17 33.46 24.30
N SER A 466 -18.29 32.80 24.63
CA SER A 466 -18.87 31.75 23.77
C SER A 466 -19.45 32.29 22.45
N GLN A 467 -19.55 33.62 22.32
CA GLN A 467 -20.08 34.33 21.16
C GLN A 467 -19.01 35.13 20.42
N TYR A 468 -17.74 35.07 20.84
CA TYR A 468 -16.66 35.73 20.11
C TYR A 468 -16.65 35.30 18.64
N VAL A 469 -16.37 36.25 17.76
CA VAL A 469 -16.26 35.98 16.32
C VAL A 469 -15.06 35.06 16.10
N THR A 470 -15.30 33.90 15.52
CA THR A 470 -14.24 32.94 15.20
C THR A 470 -13.44 33.38 13.98
N ALA A 471 -12.18 32.98 13.92
CA ALA A 471 -11.33 33.23 12.77
C ALA A 471 -11.92 32.58 11.49
N PRO A 472 -11.69 33.17 10.30
CA PRO A 472 -12.17 32.57 9.05
C PRO A 472 -11.39 31.29 8.70
N PRO A 473 -11.94 30.38 7.88
CA PRO A 473 -11.19 29.20 7.44
C PRO A 473 -9.98 29.58 6.58
N GLN A 474 -8.86 28.87 6.79
CA GLN A 474 -7.68 28.96 5.94
C GLN A 474 -7.58 27.72 5.06
N ASN A 475 -7.40 27.93 3.76
CA ASN A 475 -7.28 26.86 2.77
C ASN A 475 -6.07 27.06 1.83
N THR A 476 -5.12 27.91 2.23
CA THR A 476 -3.85 28.12 1.52
C THR A 476 -2.73 27.40 2.25
N SER A 477 -1.58 27.28 1.60
CA SER A 477 -0.33 26.75 2.19
C SER A 477 0.48 27.84 2.89
N ASP A 478 -0.15 28.95 3.28
CA ASP A 478 0.52 30.03 4.00
C ASP A 478 0.69 29.62 5.46
N VAL A 479 1.87 29.86 6.01
CA VAL A 479 2.29 29.39 7.34
C VAL A 479 2.68 30.56 8.25
N GLY A 480 2.53 30.35 9.55
CA GLY A 480 3.00 31.25 10.61
C GLY A 480 2.15 32.49 10.89
N GLU A 481 0.91 32.53 10.39
CA GLU A 481 -0.03 33.63 10.58
C GLU A 481 -1.01 33.42 11.75
N SER A 482 -1.15 32.19 12.23
CA SER A 482 -2.06 31.81 13.31
C SER A 482 -1.29 31.53 14.61
N TYR A 483 -1.88 31.88 15.76
CA TYR A 483 -1.38 31.44 17.06
C TYR A 483 -2.42 31.58 18.19
N LEU A 484 -2.32 30.71 19.19
CA LEU A 484 -3.11 30.78 20.43
C LEU A 484 -2.58 31.84 21.40
N ASP A 485 -3.47 32.44 22.20
CA ASP A 485 -3.10 33.43 23.22
C ASP A 485 -2.42 32.74 24.43
N PRO A 486 -1.13 33.03 24.71
CA PRO A 486 -0.41 32.45 25.84
C PRO A 486 -0.96 32.86 27.21
N ASN A 487 -1.67 34.00 27.30
CA ASN A 487 -2.15 34.56 28.58
C ASN A 487 -3.61 34.21 28.88
N SER A 488 -4.28 33.47 28.00
CA SER A 488 -5.69 33.12 28.17
C SER A 488 -5.86 31.84 28.99
N GLU A 489 -6.67 31.88 30.03
CA GLU A 489 -7.06 30.67 30.79
C GLU A 489 -7.81 29.67 29.91
N TYR A 490 -8.57 30.14 28.91
CA TYR A 490 -9.27 29.27 27.95
C TYR A 490 -8.29 28.47 27.09
N THR A 491 -7.12 29.03 26.73
CA THR A 491 -6.10 28.30 25.98
C THR A 491 -5.60 27.11 26.77
N TRP A 492 -5.22 27.31 28.03
CA TRP A 492 -4.66 26.25 28.85
C TRP A 492 -5.71 25.22 29.29
N GLN A 493 -6.95 25.64 29.55
CA GLN A 493 -8.07 24.74 29.76
C GLN A 493 -8.31 23.85 28.54
N PHE A 494 -8.35 24.45 27.35
CA PHE A 494 -8.53 23.75 26.08
C PHE A 494 -7.44 22.70 25.85
N LEU A 495 -6.17 23.11 25.92
CA LEU A 495 -5.04 22.23 25.63
C LEU A 495 -4.97 21.06 26.59
N ARG A 496 -5.21 21.30 27.89
CA ARG A 496 -5.23 20.24 28.90
C ARG A 496 -6.30 19.19 28.62
N HIS A 497 -7.50 19.62 28.25
CA HIS A 497 -8.61 18.72 27.93
C HIS A 497 -8.35 17.90 26.65
N VAL A 498 -7.82 18.55 25.61
CA VAL A 498 -7.47 17.92 24.34
C VAL A 498 -6.35 16.89 24.53
N VAL A 499 -5.21 17.30 25.11
CA VAL A 499 -4.06 16.43 25.34
C VAL A 499 -4.47 15.23 26.20
N GLY A 500 -5.26 15.45 27.25
CA GLY A 500 -5.76 14.38 28.10
C GLY A 500 -6.61 13.35 27.36
N GLN A 501 -7.51 13.78 26.47
CA GLN A 501 -8.33 12.84 25.68
C GLN A 501 -7.53 12.12 24.60
N VAL A 502 -6.70 12.84 23.82
CA VAL A 502 -5.89 12.24 22.77
C VAL A 502 -4.91 11.23 23.38
N GLN A 503 -4.22 11.61 24.46
CA GLN A 503 -3.33 10.68 25.15
C GLN A 503 -4.08 9.52 25.80
N GLY A 504 -5.28 9.75 26.33
CA GLY A 504 -6.13 8.67 26.86
C GLY A 504 -6.57 7.65 25.81
N ILE A 505 -6.55 8.01 24.52
CA ILE A 505 -6.84 7.12 23.40
C ILE A 505 -5.58 6.39 22.93
N VAL A 506 -4.49 7.14 22.72
CA VAL A 506 -3.24 6.62 22.14
C VAL A 506 -2.45 5.80 23.16
N GLY A 507 -2.26 6.32 24.37
CA GLY A 507 -1.52 5.65 25.44
C GLY A 507 -0.03 5.42 25.14
N GLY A 508 0.55 6.13 24.17
CA GLY A 508 1.96 6.00 23.75
C GLY A 508 2.96 6.73 24.67
N GLU A 509 4.25 6.48 24.45
CA GLU A 509 5.36 7.08 25.21
C GLU A 509 5.56 8.58 24.92
N TYR A 510 5.15 9.03 23.74
CA TYR A 510 5.42 10.36 23.22
C TYR A 510 4.15 11.11 22.82
N PHE A 511 4.18 12.43 22.99
CA PHE A 511 3.17 13.36 22.48
C PHE A 511 3.89 14.53 21.80
N HIS A 512 3.60 14.79 20.53
CA HIS A 512 4.22 15.88 19.80
C HIS A 512 3.42 17.18 20.01
N ILE A 513 4.09 18.24 20.45
CA ILE A 513 3.48 19.56 20.71
C ILE A 513 3.64 20.53 19.52
N GLY A 514 4.28 20.07 18.45
CA GLY A 514 4.63 20.88 17.28
C GLY A 514 5.57 22.02 17.62
N GLY A 515 5.13 23.25 17.39
CA GLY A 515 5.83 24.47 17.80
C GLY A 515 6.65 25.14 16.70
N ASP A 516 6.45 24.76 15.45
CA ASP A 516 7.12 25.34 14.29
C ASP A 516 6.45 26.64 13.78
N GLU A 517 7.23 27.38 13.00
CA GLU A 517 6.82 28.51 12.17
C GLU A 517 5.95 29.60 12.86
N THR A 518 6.15 29.90 14.15
CA THR A 518 5.39 30.90 14.95
C THR A 518 5.66 32.38 14.59
N HIS A 519 5.83 32.70 13.30
CA HIS A 519 6.34 33.98 12.80
C HIS A 519 5.59 35.20 13.31
N LYS A 520 4.25 35.21 13.22
CA LYS A 520 3.45 36.37 13.64
C LYS A 520 3.43 36.54 15.16
N MET A 521 3.49 35.44 15.92
CA MET A 521 3.59 35.47 17.37
C MET A 521 4.90 36.12 17.80
N ASP A 522 6.02 35.70 17.21
CA ASP A 522 7.34 36.26 17.53
C ASP A 522 7.51 37.71 17.06
N GLN A 523 6.85 38.10 15.97
CA GLN A 523 6.80 39.51 15.55
C GLN A 523 6.01 40.38 16.53
N ALA A 524 4.88 39.87 17.04
CA ALA A 524 4.03 40.59 17.99
C ALA A 524 4.65 40.64 19.40
N ASN A 525 5.24 39.54 19.85
CA ASN A 525 5.81 39.37 21.17
C ASN A 525 7.03 38.42 21.13
N PRO A 526 8.24 38.96 20.84
CA PRO A 526 9.44 38.14 20.69
C PRO A 526 9.72 37.24 21.90
N GLY A 527 9.84 35.93 21.66
CA GLY A 527 10.13 34.92 22.69
C GLY A 527 8.90 34.32 23.36
N ALA A 528 7.69 34.78 23.04
CA ALA A 528 6.46 34.24 23.61
C ALA A 528 6.20 32.78 23.18
N ALA A 529 6.58 32.39 21.96
CA ALA A 529 6.45 31.02 21.48
C ALA A 529 7.26 30.03 22.32
N VAL A 530 8.50 30.39 22.67
CA VAL A 530 9.37 29.56 23.52
C VAL A 530 8.80 29.39 24.92
N GLU A 531 8.28 30.46 25.52
CA GLU A 531 7.63 30.38 26.85
C GLU A 531 6.34 29.57 26.81
N PHE A 532 5.54 29.71 25.75
CA PHE A 532 4.36 28.87 25.54
C PHE A 532 4.74 27.39 25.49
N LEU A 533 5.73 27.02 24.68
CA LEU A 533 6.15 25.63 24.53
C LEU A 533 6.79 25.07 25.83
N ARG A 534 7.47 25.92 26.62
CA ARG A 534 7.92 25.55 27.97
C ARG A 534 6.75 25.18 28.89
N GLU A 535 5.64 25.89 28.80
CA GLU A 535 4.44 25.61 29.59
C GLU A 535 3.64 24.42 29.04
N ALA A 536 3.50 24.30 27.72
CA ALA A 536 2.85 23.17 27.05
C ALA A 536 3.56 21.84 27.35
N SER A 537 4.90 21.81 27.26
CA SER A 537 5.68 20.62 27.62
C SER A 537 5.62 20.28 29.12
N ALA A 538 5.50 21.28 30.00
CA ALA A 538 5.26 21.03 31.42
C ALA A 538 3.88 20.40 31.65
N MET A 539 2.85 20.90 30.96
CA MET A 539 1.49 20.36 31.00
C MET A 539 1.42 18.93 30.44
N VAL A 540 2.05 18.64 29.29
CA VAL A 540 2.09 17.29 28.70
C VAL A 540 2.68 16.27 29.67
N ARG A 541 3.73 16.65 30.41
CA ARG A 541 4.34 15.78 31.43
C ARG A 541 3.42 15.45 32.60
N GLU A 542 2.40 16.26 32.87
CA GLU A 542 1.41 15.94 33.89
C GLU A 542 0.56 14.71 33.52
N PHE A 543 0.58 14.30 32.25
CA PHE A 543 -0.05 13.06 31.75
C PHE A 543 0.91 11.87 31.69
N ASP A 544 2.09 11.96 32.31
CA ASP A 544 3.14 10.91 32.33
C ASP A 544 3.68 10.53 30.93
N VAL A 545 3.83 11.54 30.05
CA VAL A 545 4.28 11.38 28.66
C VAL A 545 5.46 12.28 28.35
N THR A 546 6.36 11.81 27.45
CA THR A 546 7.51 12.59 27.01
C THR A 546 7.13 13.50 25.84
N PRO A 547 7.32 14.83 25.95
CA PRO A 547 7.04 15.75 24.84
C PRO A 547 8.09 15.63 23.73
N ILE A 548 7.61 15.67 22.49
CA ILE A 548 8.42 15.94 21.29
C ILE A 548 8.01 17.31 20.73
N GLY A 549 8.96 18.11 20.26
CA GLY A 549 8.65 19.34 19.51
C GLY A 549 9.64 19.62 18.39
N TRP A 550 9.20 20.38 17.39
CA TRP A 550 10.07 20.84 16.31
C TRP A 550 11.19 21.74 16.84
N ASN A 551 12.27 21.89 16.08
CA ASN A 551 13.50 22.54 16.55
C ASN A 551 13.34 24.02 16.96
N GLU A 552 12.25 24.66 16.54
CA GLU A 552 11.81 26.00 16.93
C GLU A 552 11.50 26.14 18.42
N TRP A 553 11.15 25.05 19.11
CA TRP A 553 10.93 25.03 20.56
C TRP A 553 12.10 25.64 21.35
N ALA A 554 13.32 25.40 20.86
CA ALA A 554 14.53 25.88 21.50
C ALA A 554 15.45 26.55 20.48
N PRO A 555 15.20 27.82 20.12
CA PRO A 555 16.04 28.52 19.16
C PRO A 555 17.47 28.57 19.70
N ASN A 556 18.42 28.07 18.91
CA ASN A 556 19.85 27.88 19.26
C ASN A 556 20.16 26.72 20.24
N GLY A 557 19.25 25.76 20.39
CA GLY A 557 19.51 24.56 21.18
C GLY A 557 19.37 24.77 22.70
N ASN A 558 18.69 25.81 23.17
CA ASN A 558 18.32 25.86 24.59
C ASN A 558 17.19 24.86 24.88
N VAL A 559 17.56 23.59 24.89
CA VAL A 559 16.61 22.50 24.93
C VAL A 559 15.95 22.43 26.32
N PRO A 560 14.67 22.07 26.36
CA PRO A 560 13.91 21.68 27.56
C PRO A 560 14.54 20.48 28.32
N GLN A 561 13.91 20.04 29.40
CA GLN A 561 14.55 19.29 30.49
C GLN A 561 15.13 17.93 30.03
N GLN A 562 15.96 17.31 30.88
CA GLN A 562 16.53 15.99 30.64
C GLN A 562 15.44 14.98 30.25
N GLY A 563 15.60 14.34 29.08
CA GLY A 563 14.66 13.34 28.55
C GLY A 563 13.70 13.85 27.48
N ASP A 564 13.45 15.16 27.39
CA ASP A 564 12.60 15.73 26.33
C ASP A 564 13.24 15.54 24.95
N VAL A 565 12.41 15.40 23.91
CA VAL A 565 12.85 15.09 22.54
C VAL A 565 12.64 16.29 21.63
N MET A 566 13.64 16.59 20.80
CA MET A 566 13.51 17.59 19.74
C MET A 566 13.67 16.98 18.36
N GLN A 567 12.82 17.39 17.44
CA GLN A 567 12.84 16.94 16.05
C GLN A 567 13.44 18.01 15.14
N LEU A 568 14.58 17.70 14.53
CA LEU A 568 15.30 18.62 13.64
C LEU A 568 14.81 18.46 12.21
N TRP A 569 14.04 19.42 11.70
CA TRP A 569 13.60 19.43 10.30
C TRP A 569 14.38 20.43 9.43
N ASN A 570 14.88 21.52 10.02
CA ASN A 570 15.61 22.56 9.30
C ASN A 570 16.60 23.31 10.22
N GLY A 571 17.50 24.11 9.63
CA GLY A 571 18.39 25.00 10.37
C GLY A 571 19.76 24.40 10.72
N ALA A 572 20.48 25.09 11.62
CA ALA A 572 21.89 24.83 11.89
C ALA A 572 22.12 23.63 12.82
N LYS A 573 22.48 22.48 12.25
CA LYS A 573 22.76 21.20 12.95
C LYS A 573 23.68 21.34 14.17
N ALA A 574 24.77 22.11 14.06
CA ALA A 574 25.76 22.26 15.13
C ALA A 574 25.23 22.98 16.37
N SER A 575 24.45 24.05 16.19
CA SER A 575 23.83 24.79 17.31
C SER A 575 22.77 23.95 18.00
N PHE A 576 21.99 23.19 17.21
CA PHE A 576 21.02 22.23 17.71
C PHE A 576 21.68 21.16 18.61
N ALA A 577 22.76 20.53 18.13
CA ALA A 577 23.48 19.50 18.88
C ALA A 577 24.18 20.01 20.15
N ALA A 578 24.82 21.19 20.09
CA ALA A 578 25.42 21.84 21.25
C ALA A 578 24.40 22.08 22.36
N GLY A 579 23.19 22.44 21.94
CA GLY A 579 22.07 22.64 22.81
C GLY A 579 21.54 21.41 23.52
N LEU A 580 21.27 20.36 22.77
CA LEU A 580 20.85 19.06 23.31
C LEU A 580 21.84 18.53 24.34
N THR A 581 23.13 18.73 24.08
CA THR A 581 24.22 18.35 24.99
C THR A 581 24.18 19.15 26.29
N ALA A 582 23.79 20.43 26.24
CA ALA A 582 23.67 21.26 27.44
C ALA A 582 22.47 20.89 28.31
N SER A 583 21.35 20.45 27.73
CA SER A 583 20.14 20.11 28.50
C SER A 583 20.04 18.63 28.91
N GLY A 584 20.71 17.73 28.20
CA GLY A 584 20.52 16.29 28.33
C GLY A 584 19.28 15.75 27.59
N GLY A 585 18.77 16.50 26.62
CA GLY A 585 17.68 16.08 25.74
C GLY A 585 18.09 15.08 24.66
N LYS A 586 17.10 14.63 23.90
CA LYS A 586 17.23 13.66 22.81
C LYS A 586 16.84 14.26 21.46
N ALA A 587 17.30 13.64 20.38
CA ALA A 587 17.03 14.10 19.02
C ALA A 587 16.27 13.05 18.19
N ILE A 588 15.41 13.54 17.30
CA ILE A 588 14.98 12.85 16.08
C ILE A 588 15.50 13.66 14.89
N PHE A 589 16.15 12.98 13.94
CA PHE A 589 16.60 13.62 12.70
C PHE A 589 15.51 13.51 11.64
N SER A 590 15.00 14.64 11.18
CA SER A 590 13.95 14.75 10.16
C SER A 590 14.30 15.81 9.11
N HIS A 591 15.60 16.04 8.88
CA HIS A 591 16.07 17.17 8.08
C HIS A 591 15.49 17.12 6.65
N ALA A 592 14.87 18.21 6.20
CA ALA A 592 14.04 18.22 5.00
C ALA A 592 14.78 17.79 3.72
N SER A 593 16.08 18.08 3.61
CA SER A 593 16.85 17.61 2.44
C SER A 593 16.96 16.10 2.37
N ASN A 594 16.83 15.38 3.49
CA ASN A 594 17.08 13.95 3.59
C ASN A 594 15.81 13.12 3.84
N LEU A 595 14.74 13.73 4.36
CA LEU A 595 13.61 13.00 4.94
C LEU A 595 12.22 13.62 4.66
N TYR A 596 12.11 14.74 3.92
CA TYR A 596 10.80 15.26 3.51
C TYR A 596 10.37 14.68 2.16
N PHE A 597 9.32 13.85 2.17
CA PHE A 597 8.79 13.23 0.97
C PHE A 597 8.10 14.21 -0.01
N PRO A 598 7.51 15.35 0.43
CA PRO A 598 7.01 16.37 -0.49
C PRO A 598 8.10 17.13 -1.26
N GLN A 599 9.38 16.97 -0.92
CA GLN A 599 10.46 17.41 -1.80
C GLN A 599 10.49 16.55 -3.06
N LYS A 600 10.68 17.20 -4.20
CA LYS A 600 10.69 16.61 -5.53
C LYS A 600 11.69 15.45 -5.59
N ALA A 601 11.22 14.25 -5.92
CA ALA A 601 12.06 13.05 -5.95
C ALA A 601 12.95 12.93 -7.20
N GLY A 602 12.58 13.58 -8.32
CA GLY A 602 13.31 13.46 -9.59
C GLY A 602 12.67 14.25 -10.74
N PRO A 603 13.04 13.96 -12.00
CA PRO A 603 12.40 14.54 -13.19
C PRO A 603 10.93 14.13 -13.33
N GLY A 604 10.07 15.05 -13.81
CA GLY A 604 8.66 14.73 -14.13
C GLY A 604 7.72 14.48 -12.93
N ILE A 605 8.23 14.49 -11.69
CA ILE A 605 7.41 14.40 -10.48
C ILE A 605 7.14 15.78 -9.86
N TRP A 606 6.00 15.90 -9.18
CA TRP A 606 5.66 17.07 -8.37
C TRP A 606 6.53 17.14 -7.11
N GLY A 607 6.51 18.29 -6.44
CA GLY A 607 7.18 18.50 -5.16
C GLY A 607 7.91 19.83 -5.07
N ALA A 608 8.26 20.22 -3.85
CA ALA A 608 9.08 21.38 -3.58
C ALA A 608 10.56 21.11 -3.90
N THR A 609 11.36 22.16 -4.09
CA THR A 609 12.80 22.04 -4.37
C THR A 609 13.67 22.85 -3.42
N TRP A 610 13.07 23.48 -2.41
CA TRP A 610 13.75 24.45 -1.56
C TRP A 610 14.84 23.80 -0.68
N ALA A 611 14.69 22.52 -0.30
CA ALA A 611 15.64 21.86 0.59
C ALA A 611 16.92 21.42 -0.13
N CYS A 612 16.80 20.99 -1.39
CA CYS A 612 17.93 20.45 -2.18
C CYS A 612 18.37 21.36 -3.33
N GLY A 613 17.68 22.48 -3.60
CA GLY A 613 17.93 23.31 -4.79
C GLY A 613 17.63 22.60 -6.11
N GLY A 614 16.84 21.53 -6.05
CA GLY A 614 16.62 20.54 -7.12
C GLY A 614 15.83 19.34 -6.58
N ALA A 615 16.04 18.17 -7.17
CA ALA A 615 15.43 16.94 -6.65
C ALA A 615 16.19 16.41 -5.43
N CYS A 616 15.46 15.99 -4.39
CA CYS A 616 15.98 15.20 -3.28
C CYS A 616 15.78 13.70 -3.61
N GLY A 617 16.64 13.18 -4.51
CA GLY A 617 16.57 11.81 -5.01
C GLY A 617 17.01 10.74 -4.00
N LEU A 618 17.06 9.48 -4.43
CA LEU A 618 17.40 8.32 -3.60
C LEU A 618 18.76 8.47 -2.90
N GLU A 619 19.76 9.00 -3.61
CA GLU A 619 21.10 9.25 -3.08
C GLU A 619 21.07 10.20 -1.88
N GLN A 620 20.21 11.20 -1.91
CA GLN A 620 20.13 12.19 -0.84
C GLN A 620 19.50 11.59 0.44
N PHE A 621 18.59 10.63 0.27
CA PHE A 621 17.96 9.87 1.35
C PHE A 621 18.86 8.74 1.88
N TYR A 622 20.00 8.45 1.23
CA TYR A 622 20.91 7.39 1.61
C TYR A 622 22.31 7.88 2.04
N ASN A 623 22.90 8.80 1.31
CA ASN A 623 24.32 9.19 1.49
C ASN A 623 24.49 10.25 2.59
N TYR A 624 24.08 9.92 3.81
CA TYR A 624 24.35 10.71 5.00
C TYR A 624 24.45 9.82 6.24
N ASP A 625 25.06 10.35 7.29
CA ASP A 625 25.10 9.74 8.62
C ASP A 625 24.51 10.76 9.60
N PRO A 626 23.28 10.55 10.13
CA PRO A 626 22.62 11.55 10.96
C PRO A 626 23.39 11.90 12.24
N GLU A 627 24.10 10.94 12.86
CA GLU A 627 24.88 11.22 14.06
C GLU A 627 26.10 12.11 13.74
N ALA A 628 26.84 11.77 12.69
CA ALA A 628 28.01 12.53 12.26
C ALA A 628 27.64 13.91 11.72
N ASP A 629 26.57 14.00 10.94
CA ASP A 629 26.04 15.24 10.37
C ASP A 629 25.63 16.25 11.45
N MET A 630 25.07 15.75 12.55
CA MET A 630 24.67 16.59 13.68
C MET A 630 25.81 16.87 14.65
N GLY A 631 26.84 16.01 14.69
CA GLY A 631 27.91 16.08 15.69
C GLY A 631 27.44 15.68 17.09
N LEU A 632 26.47 14.77 17.17
CA LEU A 632 25.92 14.26 18.44
C LEU A 632 26.85 13.24 19.10
N GLN A 633 26.77 13.14 20.43
CA GLN A 633 27.39 12.03 21.17
C GLN A 633 26.55 10.75 21.03
N PRO A 634 27.16 9.55 21.13
CA PRO A 634 26.44 8.29 21.07
C PRO A 634 25.26 8.25 22.04
N GLY A 635 24.09 7.84 21.54
CA GLY A 635 22.86 7.71 22.32
C GLY A 635 22.08 9.01 22.54
N GLN A 636 22.50 10.16 21.97
CA GLN A 636 21.65 11.37 21.96
C GLN A 636 20.62 11.37 20.83
N LEU A 637 20.90 10.68 19.71
CA LEU A 637 19.95 10.48 18.62
C LEU A 637 19.08 9.25 18.91
N LEU A 638 17.76 9.42 19.01
CA LEU A 638 16.81 8.31 19.11
C LEU A 638 16.65 7.61 17.77
N GLY A 639 16.68 8.39 16.69
CA GLY A 639 16.70 7.91 15.33
C GLY A 639 16.21 8.92 14.32
N ILE A 640 15.48 8.46 13.32
CA ILE A 640 15.09 9.24 12.14
C ILE A 640 13.58 9.22 11.93
N GLU A 641 13.07 10.26 11.27
CA GLU A 641 11.67 10.30 10.85
C GLU A 641 11.51 10.96 9.48
N GLY A 642 10.86 10.26 8.55
CA GLY A 642 10.44 10.82 7.27
C GLY A 642 9.11 11.56 7.38
N ALA A 643 9.01 12.79 6.90
CA ALA A 643 7.78 13.58 6.99
C ALA A 643 7.03 13.68 5.66
N MET A 644 5.72 13.39 5.71
CA MET A 644 4.78 13.60 4.61
C MET A 644 3.77 14.70 4.96
N TRP A 645 4.04 15.91 4.46
CA TRP A 645 3.10 17.04 4.45
C TRP A 645 2.14 16.95 3.26
N ASN A 646 0.87 17.29 3.48
CA ASN A 646 -0.23 16.87 2.61
C ASN A 646 -0.87 18.00 1.78
N GLU A 647 -0.18 19.11 1.54
CA GLU A 647 -0.71 20.24 0.76
C GLU A 647 -1.21 19.81 -0.62
N HIS A 648 -0.52 18.83 -1.23
CA HIS A 648 -0.75 18.37 -2.59
C HIS A 648 -1.33 16.95 -2.71
N VAL A 649 -1.59 16.28 -1.58
CA VAL A 649 -1.97 14.86 -1.49
C VAL A 649 -3.48 14.68 -1.39
N ARG A 650 -4.08 13.74 -2.12
CA ARG A 650 -5.53 13.45 -2.08
C ARG A 650 -5.88 11.99 -1.84
N SER A 651 -4.90 11.11 -1.81
CA SER A 651 -5.05 9.72 -1.36
C SER A 651 -3.69 9.17 -0.93
N ILE A 652 -3.68 8.03 -0.25
CA ILE A 652 -2.44 7.42 0.26
C ILE A 652 -1.40 7.11 -0.82
N GLN A 653 -1.86 6.88 -2.05
CA GLN A 653 -0.99 6.66 -3.20
C GLN A 653 -0.19 7.92 -3.59
N ASP A 654 -0.70 9.13 -3.30
CA ASP A 654 0.08 10.36 -3.46
C ASP A 654 1.19 10.50 -2.39
N PHE A 655 1.09 9.77 -1.26
CA PHE A 655 2.20 9.58 -0.35
C PHE A 655 3.18 8.53 -0.88
N PHE A 656 2.69 7.32 -1.18
CA PHE A 656 3.57 6.23 -1.57
C PHE A 656 4.42 6.58 -2.78
N PHE A 657 3.83 7.21 -3.79
CA PHE A 657 4.50 7.45 -5.06
C PHE A 657 5.82 8.26 -4.94
N PRO A 658 5.83 9.48 -4.37
CA PRO A 658 7.09 10.20 -4.14
C PRO A 658 7.91 9.61 -2.98
N ALA A 659 7.29 8.98 -2.00
CA ALA A 659 7.99 8.49 -0.81
C ALA A 659 8.81 7.24 -1.10
N PHE A 660 8.31 6.29 -1.88
CA PHE A 660 8.99 5.03 -2.17
C PHE A 660 9.71 5.11 -3.52
N PRO A 661 10.97 4.65 -3.61
CA PRO A 661 11.72 3.87 -2.61
C PRO A 661 12.61 4.71 -1.67
N ARG A 662 12.46 6.05 -1.61
CA ARG A 662 13.23 6.89 -0.68
C ARG A 662 12.98 6.54 0.79
N ALA A 663 11.77 6.12 1.15
CA ALA A 663 11.41 5.60 2.47
C ALA A 663 12.14 4.28 2.78
N MET A 664 12.38 3.41 1.79
CA MET A 664 13.18 2.20 1.98
C MET A 664 14.67 2.53 2.21
N ALA A 665 15.19 3.57 1.54
CA ALA A 665 16.53 4.10 1.83
C ALA A 665 16.62 4.67 3.26
N ALA A 666 15.58 5.37 3.71
CA ALA A 666 15.47 5.85 5.09
C ALA A 666 15.39 4.69 6.09
N ALA A 667 14.59 3.64 5.84
CA ALA A 667 14.58 2.43 6.67
C ALA A 667 15.99 1.84 6.82
N GLU A 668 16.76 1.81 5.73
CA GLU A 668 18.16 1.39 5.80
C GLU A 668 19.05 2.34 6.63
N VAL A 669 18.76 3.64 6.70
CA VAL A 669 19.52 4.60 7.53
C VAL A 669 19.22 4.31 9.01
N GLY A 670 17.94 4.05 9.29
CA GLY A 670 17.41 3.74 10.61
C GLY A 670 17.93 2.42 11.18
N TRP A 671 18.25 1.47 10.30
CA TRP A 671 18.48 0.07 10.65
C TRP A 671 19.93 -0.38 10.49
N THR A 672 20.53 -0.20 9.31
CA THR A 672 21.81 -0.81 8.95
C THR A 672 23.00 -0.01 9.55
N PRO A 673 24.02 -0.68 10.11
CA PRO A 673 25.24 -0.04 10.55
C PRO A 673 25.88 0.85 9.47
N GLN A 674 26.35 2.05 9.87
CA GLN A 674 26.86 3.06 8.92
C GLN A 674 28.00 2.54 8.02
N ASN A 675 28.90 1.74 8.57
CA ASN A 675 30.03 1.18 7.84
C ASN A 675 29.63 0.22 6.71
N LEU A 676 28.42 -0.37 6.78
CA LEU A 676 27.87 -1.23 5.73
C LEU A 676 27.13 -0.43 4.64
N ARG A 677 26.94 0.87 4.81
CA ARG A 677 26.24 1.76 3.86
C ARG A 677 27.17 2.68 3.09
N THR A 678 28.25 3.15 3.72
CA THR A 678 29.14 4.18 3.17
C THR A 678 29.63 3.80 1.77
N GLY A 679 29.22 4.60 0.78
CA GLY A 679 29.57 4.39 -0.63
C GLY A 679 28.88 3.19 -1.30
N ARG A 680 27.79 2.66 -0.76
CA ARG A 680 27.12 1.44 -1.26
C ARG A 680 25.71 1.67 -1.83
N ILE A 681 25.42 2.85 -2.38
CA ILE A 681 24.10 3.17 -2.96
C ILE A 681 23.66 2.20 -4.08
N ASN A 682 24.59 1.71 -4.91
CA ASN A 682 24.24 0.77 -5.97
C ASN A 682 23.84 -0.60 -5.43
N ASN A 683 24.47 -1.05 -4.34
CA ASN A 683 24.00 -2.25 -3.66
C ASN A 683 22.55 -2.08 -3.18
N LEU A 684 22.20 -0.91 -2.64
CA LEU A 684 20.80 -0.62 -2.32
C LEU A 684 19.92 -0.65 -3.59
N ARG A 685 20.32 0.00 -4.71
CA ARG A 685 19.54 -0.04 -5.97
C ARG A 685 19.26 -1.45 -6.46
N THR A 686 20.26 -2.33 -6.41
CA THR A 686 20.11 -3.74 -6.81
C THR A 686 19.11 -4.46 -5.90
N ARG A 687 19.24 -4.33 -4.58
CA ARG A 687 18.26 -4.92 -3.64
C ARG A 687 16.87 -4.30 -3.75
N LEU A 688 16.78 -2.99 -4.03
CA LEU A 688 15.51 -2.32 -4.31
C LEU A 688 14.86 -2.89 -5.57
N ALA A 689 15.62 -3.13 -6.63
CA ALA A 689 15.09 -3.68 -7.87
C ALA A 689 14.37 -5.03 -7.65
N ASP A 690 14.88 -5.86 -6.75
CA ASP A 690 14.31 -7.16 -6.41
C ASP A 690 13.14 -7.06 -5.41
N THR A 691 13.13 -6.06 -4.53
CA THR A 691 12.13 -5.93 -3.46
C THR A 691 10.94 -5.03 -3.82
N MET A 692 11.11 -4.07 -4.73
CA MET A 692 10.06 -3.15 -5.15
C MET A 692 8.80 -3.80 -5.77
N PRO A 693 8.86 -4.96 -6.44
CA PRO A 693 7.63 -5.65 -6.85
C PRO A 693 6.70 -5.97 -5.67
N ALA A 694 7.23 -6.14 -4.45
CA ALA A 694 6.42 -6.34 -3.25
C ALA A 694 5.53 -5.13 -2.92
N LEU A 695 6.01 -3.90 -3.17
CA LEU A 695 5.19 -2.69 -3.03
C LEU A 695 3.97 -2.74 -3.94
N THR A 696 4.16 -3.18 -5.19
CA THR A 696 3.04 -3.33 -6.14
C THR A 696 2.03 -4.37 -5.67
N VAL A 697 2.50 -5.50 -5.15
CA VAL A 697 1.64 -6.55 -4.56
C VAL A 697 0.86 -6.01 -3.35
N GLN A 698 1.49 -5.19 -2.51
CA GLN A 698 0.86 -4.56 -1.34
C GLN A 698 -0.02 -3.34 -1.68
N GLY A 699 -0.21 -3.02 -2.95
CA GLY A 699 -1.06 -1.91 -3.35
C GLY A 699 -0.40 -0.53 -3.22
N ALA A 700 0.92 -0.42 -3.06
CA ALA A 700 1.65 0.84 -2.93
C ALA A 700 2.30 1.28 -4.25
N ASP A 701 2.03 2.52 -4.68
CA ASP A 701 2.67 3.16 -5.83
C ASP A 701 4.09 3.66 -5.47
N PHE A 702 5.00 3.74 -6.44
CA PHE A 702 6.38 4.19 -6.19
C PHE A 702 7.02 4.84 -7.41
N TYR A 703 8.02 5.70 -7.16
CA TYR A 703 8.79 6.39 -8.19
C TYR A 703 10.17 5.74 -8.37
N ALA A 704 10.29 4.85 -9.35
CA ALA A 704 11.49 4.02 -9.58
C ALA A 704 12.61 4.65 -10.42
N TYR A 705 12.78 5.98 -10.39
CA TYR A 705 13.79 6.63 -11.21
C TYR A 705 15.21 6.16 -10.86
N GLY A 706 15.95 5.70 -11.88
CA GLY A 706 17.32 5.20 -11.71
C GLY A 706 17.42 3.82 -11.04
N ILE A 707 16.35 3.02 -11.06
CA ILE A 707 16.32 1.64 -10.57
C ILE A 707 15.91 0.73 -11.72
N ASN A 708 16.72 -0.30 -11.98
CA ASN A 708 16.48 -1.25 -13.06
C ASN A 708 15.81 -2.52 -12.52
N HIS A 709 14.49 -2.47 -12.34
CA HIS A 709 13.69 -3.61 -11.88
C HIS A 709 13.09 -4.37 -13.07
N GLN A 710 13.21 -5.69 -13.04
CA GLN A 710 12.82 -6.56 -14.15
C GLN A 710 11.36 -7.00 -14.06
N PRO A 711 10.72 -7.34 -15.19
CA PRO A 711 9.43 -8.02 -15.16
C PRO A 711 9.53 -9.36 -14.41
N LEU A 712 8.44 -9.77 -13.75
CA LEU A 712 8.35 -11.07 -13.08
C LEU A 712 7.07 -11.77 -13.52
N VAL A 713 7.07 -13.09 -13.56
CA VAL A 713 5.86 -13.89 -13.78
C VAL A 713 5.88 -15.10 -12.85
N ARG A 714 4.72 -15.47 -12.31
CA ARG A 714 4.56 -16.65 -11.47
C ARG A 714 3.26 -17.35 -11.80
N ALA A 715 3.29 -18.68 -11.91
CA ALA A 715 2.08 -19.46 -12.15
C ALA A 715 1.21 -19.57 -10.89
N VAL A 716 -0.04 -20.00 -11.05
CA VAL A 716 -0.94 -20.34 -9.95
C VAL A 716 -1.19 -21.84 -9.82
N ALA A 717 -1.59 -22.26 -8.64
CA ALA A 717 -1.98 -23.64 -8.33
C ALA A 717 -3.53 -23.80 -8.33
N VAL A 718 -4.16 -23.71 -9.52
CA VAL A 718 -5.45 -24.31 -10.03
C VAL A 718 -6.76 -24.22 -9.19
N PRO A 719 -8.01 -24.11 -9.76
CA PRO A 719 -8.50 -23.92 -11.15
C PRO A 719 -9.36 -22.65 -11.38
N ASP A 720 -9.31 -22.04 -12.58
CA ASP A 720 -10.37 -21.17 -13.16
C ASP A 720 -9.97 -20.57 -14.53
N GLY A 721 -9.16 -21.31 -15.32
CA GLY A 721 -8.57 -20.75 -16.54
C GLY A 721 -7.45 -19.74 -16.29
N VAL A 722 -7.35 -19.12 -15.11
CA VAL A 722 -6.17 -18.32 -14.69
C VAL A 722 -4.97 -19.26 -14.57
N VAL A 723 -3.88 -18.90 -15.23
CA VAL A 723 -2.65 -19.71 -15.29
C VAL A 723 -1.48 -19.03 -14.58
N GLY A 724 -1.49 -17.70 -14.41
CA GLY A 724 -0.47 -17.02 -13.61
C GLY A 724 -0.68 -15.52 -13.45
N TYR A 725 0.23 -14.89 -12.71
CA TYR A 725 0.30 -13.46 -12.46
C TYR A 725 1.64 -12.88 -12.91
N GLY A 726 1.61 -11.62 -13.35
CA GLY A 726 2.75 -10.90 -13.87
C GLY A 726 2.95 -9.54 -13.20
N TYR A 727 4.20 -9.16 -13.02
CA TYR A 727 4.64 -7.83 -12.65
C TYR A 727 5.40 -7.20 -13.82
N SER A 728 5.10 -5.95 -14.16
CA SER A 728 5.80 -5.24 -15.24
C SER A 728 6.23 -3.81 -14.86
N PRO A 729 7.49 -3.43 -15.08
CA PRO A 729 7.96 -2.07 -14.86
C PRO A 729 7.37 -1.07 -15.87
N ALA A 730 6.73 0.01 -15.40
CA ALA A 730 6.36 1.20 -16.19
C ALA A 730 5.75 0.92 -17.60
N THR A 731 4.90 -0.11 -17.69
CA THR A 731 4.38 -0.60 -18.99
C THR A 731 2.90 -0.29 -19.14
N PRO A 732 2.48 0.44 -20.20
CA PRO A 732 1.07 0.71 -20.49
C PRO A 732 0.20 -0.54 -20.62
N ALA A 733 -1.12 -0.35 -20.47
CA ALA A 733 -2.10 -1.44 -20.47
C ALA A 733 -2.10 -2.30 -21.75
N ASP A 734 -1.71 -1.74 -22.89
CA ASP A 734 -1.60 -2.43 -24.19
C ASP A 734 -0.20 -3.00 -24.47
N GLY A 735 0.76 -2.78 -23.56
CA GLY A 735 2.16 -3.16 -23.71
C GLY A 735 2.51 -4.54 -23.14
N VAL A 736 1.58 -5.25 -22.50
CA VAL A 736 1.83 -6.59 -21.95
C VAL A 736 1.05 -7.63 -22.73
N SER A 737 1.74 -8.68 -23.16
CA SER A 737 1.13 -9.89 -23.70
C SER A 737 1.70 -11.11 -23.01
N ALA A 738 0.93 -12.20 -23.00
CA ALA A 738 1.42 -13.46 -22.48
C ALA A 738 0.93 -14.63 -23.33
N THR A 739 1.76 -15.68 -23.39
CA THR A 739 1.40 -16.96 -24.00
C THR A 739 1.62 -18.08 -22.99
N VAL A 740 0.88 -19.17 -23.12
CA VAL A 740 1.17 -20.43 -22.43
C VAL A 740 1.44 -21.51 -23.45
N THR A 741 2.40 -22.38 -23.19
CA THR A 741 2.65 -23.58 -24.00
C THR A 741 2.64 -24.78 -23.08
N PHE A 742 1.61 -25.62 -23.20
CA PHE A 742 1.51 -26.90 -22.50
C PHE A 742 2.25 -27.99 -23.27
N ASP A 743 2.73 -29.00 -22.57
CA ASP A 743 3.50 -30.11 -23.14
C ASP A 743 2.73 -30.82 -24.27
N GLY A 744 3.31 -30.81 -25.47
CA GLY A 744 2.72 -31.44 -26.65
C GLY A 744 1.58 -30.65 -27.31
N LEU A 745 1.32 -29.42 -26.87
CA LEU A 745 0.34 -28.51 -27.47
C LEU A 745 1.03 -27.28 -28.09
N GLU A 746 0.34 -26.63 -29.04
CA GLU A 746 0.80 -25.39 -29.64
C GLU A 746 0.66 -24.22 -28.64
N PRO A 747 1.51 -23.17 -28.74
CA PRO A 747 1.39 -21.98 -27.90
C PRO A 747 0.03 -21.30 -28.02
N MET A 748 -0.57 -20.98 -26.89
CA MET A 748 -1.86 -20.31 -26.78
C MET A 748 -1.68 -18.90 -26.22
N ALA A 749 -2.35 -17.91 -26.82
CA ALA A 749 -2.37 -16.55 -26.29
C ALA A 749 -3.24 -16.50 -25.03
N LEU A 750 -2.78 -15.76 -24.02
CA LEU A 750 -3.51 -15.53 -22.78
C LEU A 750 -4.20 -14.17 -22.82
N THR A 751 -5.35 -14.09 -22.17
CA THR A 751 -5.96 -12.81 -21.79
C THR A 751 -5.13 -12.22 -20.67
N ALA A 752 -4.56 -11.03 -20.89
CA ALA A 752 -3.84 -10.27 -19.88
C ALA A 752 -4.77 -9.17 -19.32
N THR A 753 -5.20 -9.34 -18.07
CA THR A 753 -6.02 -8.35 -17.37
C THR A 753 -5.15 -7.58 -16.39
N SER A 754 -5.11 -6.25 -16.54
CA SER A 754 -4.39 -5.42 -15.57
C SER A 754 -5.22 -5.26 -14.30
N MET A 755 -4.67 -5.70 -13.17
CA MET A 755 -5.24 -5.47 -11.84
C MET A 755 -4.84 -4.10 -11.30
N ARG A 756 -3.70 -3.58 -11.75
CA ARG A 756 -3.18 -2.24 -11.42
C ARG A 756 -2.51 -1.67 -12.67
N PRO A 757 -3.21 -0.87 -13.51
CA PRO A 757 -2.66 -0.42 -14.78
C PRO A 757 -1.63 0.70 -14.60
N TYR A 758 -0.54 0.68 -15.37
CA TYR A 758 0.37 1.82 -15.42
C TYR A 758 -0.36 3.08 -15.90
N LEU A 759 -0.33 4.12 -15.08
CA LEU A 759 -0.84 5.44 -15.40
C LEU A 759 0.35 6.38 -15.70
N PRO A 760 0.58 6.80 -16.94
CA PRO A 760 1.65 7.75 -17.21
C PRO A 760 1.35 9.11 -16.56
N ALA A 761 2.42 9.77 -16.12
CA ALA A 761 2.36 11.15 -15.66
C ALA A 761 1.79 12.08 -16.75
N ASN A 762 0.97 13.05 -16.37
CA ASN A 762 0.45 14.07 -17.27
C ASN A 762 0.33 15.45 -16.59
N ASP A 763 0.42 16.51 -17.38
CA ASP A 763 0.44 17.89 -16.89
C ASP A 763 -0.90 18.39 -16.28
N ALA A 764 -1.95 17.58 -16.33
CA ALA A 764 -3.32 17.98 -15.98
C ALA A 764 -3.81 17.40 -14.63
N ASN A 765 -3.05 16.51 -13.99
CA ASN A 765 -3.40 15.93 -12.70
C ASN A 765 -2.16 15.80 -11.79
N ASN A 766 -2.34 15.85 -10.46
CA ASN A 766 -1.25 15.55 -9.51
C ASN A 766 -0.93 14.04 -9.48
N ASN A 767 -1.73 13.23 -10.18
CA ASN A 767 -1.60 11.79 -10.28
C ASN A 767 -0.46 11.39 -11.22
N ASN A 768 0.71 12.04 -11.16
CA ASN A 768 1.92 11.67 -11.90
C ASN A 768 2.48 10.29 -11.51
N ARG A 769 1.61 9.35 -11.11
CA ARG A 769 1.86 8.05 -10.52
C ARG A 769 2.21 7.07 -11.62
N ALA A 770 3.50 6.90 -11.89
CA ALA A 770 3.94 5.69 -12.56
C ALA A 770 3.57 4.47 -11.68
N GLN A 771 2.58 3.68 -12.11
CA GLN A 771 2.22 2.43 -11.44
C GLN A 771 2.94 1.27 -12.12
N ALA A 772 3.78 0.52 -11.40
CA ALA A 772 4.23 -0.75 -11.96
C ALA A 772 3.03 -1.69 -12.09
N GLY A 773 2.88 -2.28 -13.27
CA GLY A 773 1.71 -3.06 -13.64
C GLY A 773 1.66 -4.38 -12.88
N LEU A 774 0.48 -4.73 -12.37
CA LEU A 774 0.18 -6.08 -11.87
C LEU A 774 -0.88 -6.70 -12.77
N TRP A 775 -0.65 -7.94 -13.19
CA TRP A 775 -1.38 -8.58 -14.26
C TRP A 775 -1.86 -9.97 -13.86
N GLU A 776 -3.07 -10.29 -14.25
CA GLU A 776 -3.62 -11.63 -14.25
C GLU A 776 -3.58 -12.19 -15.68
N PHE A 777 -3.14 -13.44 -15.83
CA PHE A 777 -3.10 -14.14 -17.10
C PHE A 777 -4.05 -15.33 -17.08
N ALA A 778 -5.05 -15.29 -17.96
CA ALA A 778 -6.07 -16.33 -18.08
C ALA A 778 -6.13 -16.92 -19.48
N LEU A 779 -6.49 -18.20 -19.54
CA LEU A 779 -6.89 -18.89 -20.75
C LEU A 779 -8.17 -18.26 -21.32
N PRO A 780 -8.26 -18.08 -22.64
CA PRO A 780 -9.52 -17.79 -23.29
C PRO A 780 -10.55 -18.90 -23.02
N ASP A 781 -11.82 -18.53 -22.85
CA ASP A 781 -12.92 -19.44 -22.50
C ASP A 781 -13.02 -20.65 -23.44
N ASP A 782 -12.77 -20.46 -24.73
CA ASP A 782 -12.79 -21.50 -25.76
C ASP A 782 -11.57 -22.44 -25.72
N ALA A 783 -10.42 -21.93 -25.30
CA ALA A 783 -9.19 -22.70 -25.17
C ALA A 783 -9.17 -23.57 -23.90
N ALA A 784 -9.74 -23.08 -22.80
CA ALA A 784 -9.87 -23.84 -21.56
C ALA A 784 -10.75 -25.10 -21.75
N ALA A 785 -11.85 -24.97 -22.50
CA ALA A 785 -12.76 -26.08 -22.81
C ALA A 785 -12.18 -27.12 -23.79
N ALA A 786 -11.13 -26.77 -24.54
CA ALA A 786 -10.51 -27.64 -25.54
C ALA A 786 -9.38 -28.51 -24.96
N LEU A 787 -8.94 -28.25 -23.72
CA LEU A 787 -7.88 -29.03 -23.08
C LEU A 787 -8.43 -30.39 -22.63
N PRO A 788 -7.76 -31.51 -22.97
CA PRO A 788 -8.13 -32.83 -22.46
C PRO A 788 -8.14 -32.85 -20.93
N ALA A 789 -9.04 -33.63 -20.33
CA ALA A 789 -8.98 -33.87 -18.89
C ALA A 789 -7.62 -34.49 -18.47
N GLY A 790 -7.11 -34.07 -17.32
CA GLY A 790 -5.81 -34.49 -16.81
C GLY A 790 -4.91 -33.33 -16.36
N THR A 791 -3.66 -33.68 -16.02
CA THR A 791 -2.63 -32.72 -15.58
C THR A 791 -1.72 -32.36 -16.75
N HIS A 792 -1.58 -31.07 -17.02
CA HIS A 792 -0.76 -30.51 -18.10
C HIS A 792 0.36 -29.65 -17.51
N GLY A 793 1.60 -30.06 -17.74
CA GLY A 793 2.77 -29.20 -17.51
C GLY A 793 2.94 -28.21 -18.66
N GLY A 794 3.44 -27.01 -18.39
CA GLY A 794 3.67 -26.02 -19.42
C GLY A 794 4.50 -24.83 -18.94
N VAL A 795 4.70 -23.87 -19.84
CA VAL A 795 5.44 -22.63 -19.57
C VAL A 795 4.57 -21.43 -19.95
N ILE A 796 4.41 -20.50 -19.02
CA ILE A 796 3.85 -19.16 -19.29
C ILE A 796 5.01 -18.25 -19.64
N THR A 797 4.86 -17.48 -20.71
CA THR A 797 5.82 -16.48 -21.16
C THR A 797 5.12 -15.14 -21.24
N MET A 798 5.57 -14.18 -20.43
CA MET A 798 5.12 -12.79 -20.46
C MET A 798 6.10 -11.95 -21.27
N VAL A 799 5.59 -11.13 -22.18
CA VAL A 799 6.36 -10.19 -23.01
C VAL A 799 5.92 -8.77 -22.68
N VAL A 800 6.90 -7.88 -22.49
CA VAL A 800 6.68 -6.50 -22.07
C VAL A 800 7.18 -5.54 -23.16
N GLY A 801 6.35 -4.58 -23.55
CA GLY A 801 6.64 -3.59 -24.59
C GLY A 801 6.75 -4.16 -26.02
N GLY A 802 6.31 -5.41 -26.24
CA GLY A 802 6.50 -6.13 -27.51
C GLY A 802 7.95 -6.56 -27.76
N ASP A 803 8.83 -6.41 -26.78
CA ASP A 803 10.24 -6.76 -26.85
C ASP A 803 10.44 -8.20 -26.36
N THR A 804 10.63 -9.13 -27.29
CA THR A 804 10.81 -10.56 -26.97
C THR A 804 12.11 -10.84 -26.22
N ASP A 805 13.10 -9.93 -26.27
CA ASP A 805 14.35 -10.09 -25.54
C ASP A 805 14.16 -9.81 -24.03
N LYS A 806 13.03 -9.20 -23.65
CA LYS A 806 12.60 -8.96 -22.26
C LYS A 806 11.53 -9.95 -21.79
N ALA A 807 11.34 -11.05 -22.52
CA ALA A 807 10.37 -12.07 -22.14
C ALA A 807 10.79 -12.76 -20.83
N VAL A 808 9.84 -12.91 -19.91
CA VAL A 808 10.04 -13.64 -18.66
C VAL A 808 9.11 -14.84 -18.63
N SER A 809 9.55 -15.94 -18.04
CA SER A 809 8.82 -17.21 -18.09
C SER A 809 8.72 -17.89 -16.74
N ALA A 810 7.61 -18.59 -16.51
CA ALA A 810 7.40 -19.42 -15.33
C ALA A 810 6.78 -20.77 -15.73
N GLN A 811 7.17 -21.82 -15.00
CA GLN A 811 6.55 -23.14 -15.14
C GLN A 811 5.13 -23.10 -14.57
N VAL A 812 4.19 -23.69 -15.28
CA VAL A 812 2.79 -23.84 -14.87
C VAL A 812 2.39 -25.31 -14.90
N THR A 813 1.55 -25.71 -13.97
CA THR A 813 0.86 -27.00 -14.02
C THR A 813 -0.63 -26.73 -13.89
N LEU A 814 -1.40 -27.17 -14.88
CA LEU A 814 -2.85 -27.03 -14.92
C LEU A 814 -3.51 -28.40 -14.75
N VAL A 815 -4.51 -28.51 -13.89
CA VAL A 815 -5.34 -29.71 -13.75
C VAL A 815 -6.72 -29.41 -14.32
N VAL A 816 -7.10 -30.15 -15.36
CA VAL A 816 -8.42 -30.08 -16.00
C VAL A 816 -9.24 -31.26 -15.49
N ALA A 817 -10.36 -30.98 -14.81
CA ALA A 817 -11.24 -32.01 -14.26
C ALA A 817 -11.91 -32.84 -15.37
N GLU A 818 -12.16 -34.13 -15.12
CA GLU A 818 -13.01 -34.95 -15.98
C GLU A 818 -14.47 -34.50 -15.82
N ASP A 819 -15.16 -34.24 -16.94
CA ASP A 819 -16.60 -34.01 -16.96
C ASP A 819 -17.34 -35.30 -16.53
N PRO A 820 -18.04 -35.32 -15.38
CA PRO A 820 -18.71 -36.52 -14.88
C PRO A 820 -19.91 -36.95 -15.72
N GLU A 821 -20.42 -36.13 -16.66
CA GLU A 821 -21.59 -36.47 -17.49
C GLU A 821 -21.26 -37.10 -18.85
N ASN A 822 -20.00 -37.22 -19.26
CA ASN A 822 -19.66 -37.76 -20.59
C ASN A 822 -18.40 -38.64 -20.63
N PRO A 823 -18.50 -39.94 -20.25
CA PRO A 823 -17.33 -40.81 -20.16
C PRO A 823 -16.94 -41.51 -21.48
N GLY A 824 -17.38 -41.09 -22.67
CA GLY A 824 -17.08 -41.83 -23.90
C GLY A 824 -17.20 -41.05 -25.21
N GLY A 825 -16.17 -41.19 -26.06
CA GLY A 825 -16.07 -40.59 -27.39
C GLY A 825 -17.15 -40.97 -28.43
N PRO A 826 -16.99 -40.55 -29.70
CA PRO A 826 -18.08 -40.45 -30.67
C PRO A 826 -18.61 -41.83 -31.09
N VAL A 827 -19.92 -42.03 -30.95
CA VAL A 827 -20.62 -43.24 -31.44
C VAL A 827 -21.51 -42.89 -32.63
N ASP A 828 -21.31 -43.67 -33.70
CA ASP A 828 -22.00 -43.73 -35.00
C ASP A 828 -23.51 -44.01 -34.86
N PRO A 829 -24.41 -43.46 -35.70
CA PRO A 829 -25.86 -43.62 -35.53
C PRO A 829 -26.39 -44.77 -36.39
N GLU A 830 -26.77 -45.87 -35.76
CA GLU A 830 -27.73 -46.83 -36.36
C GLU A 830 -28.79 -47.27 -35.33
N GLU A 831 -30.03 -46.86 -35.58
CA GLU A 831 -31.31 -47.43 -35.11
C GLU A 831 -31.52 -48.86 -35.67
N PRO A 832 -32.60 -49.62 -35.35
CA PRO A 832 -33.65 -49.46 -34.32
C PRO A 832 -33.99 -50.80 -33.60
N GLU A 833 -34.96 -50.79 -32.67
CA GLU A 833 -36.19 -51.62 -32.73
C GLU A 833 -36.94 -51.65 -31.38
N ASN A 834 -38.24 -51.37 -31.44
CA ASN A 834 -39.23 -51.60 -30.40
C ASN A 834 -40.25 -52.61 -30.96
N PRO A 835 -40.71 -53.59 -30.17
CA PRO A 835 -42.18 -53.70 -30.06
C PRO A 835 -42.71 -54.21 -28.69
N GLY A 836 -43.71 -53.50 -28.17
CA GLY A 836 -44.97 -54.09 -27.68
C GLY A 836 -45.12 -54.33 -26.17
N GLY A 837 -46.05 -53.59 -25.52
CA GLY A 837 -46.56 -53.82 -24.15
C GLY A 837 -47.58 -54.98 -24.05
N PRO A 838 -48.61 -54.97 -23.17
CA PRO A 838 -48.83 -54.22 -21.90
C PRO A 838 -49.40 -55.10 -20.73
N VAL A 839 -49.11 -54.82 -19.44
CA VAL A 839 -50.03 -55.06 -18.27
C VAL A 839 -49.58 -54.21 -17.04
N ASP A 840 -50.56 -53.64 -16.32
CA ASP A 840 -50.57 -52.73 -15.14
C ASP A 840 -50.75 -53.52 -13.79
N PRO A 841 -50.72 -52.97 -12.55
CA PRO A 841 -49.96 -51.88 -11.90
C PRO A 841 -49.16 -52.37 -10.65
N GLU A 842 -47.96 -51.82 -10.40
CA GLU A 842 -47.44 -51.66 -9.02
C GLU A 842 -46.93 -50.21 -8.89
N GLU A 843 -47.26 -49.57 -7.77
CA GLU A 843 -47.01 -48.15 -7.46
C GLU A 843 -45.58 -47.71 -7.83
N PRO A 844 -45.39 -46.61 -8.58
CA PRO A 844 -44.12 -45.91 -8.56
C PRO A 844 -44.05 -45.14 -7.25
N GLU A 845 -43.08 -45.50 -6.42
CA GLU A 845 -42.57 -44.63 -5.36
C GLU A 845 -42.34 -43.24 -5.97
N ASN A 846 -42.87 -42.20 -5.30
CA ASN A 846 -42.59 -40.82 -5.65
C ASN A 846 -41.08 -40.66 -5.88
N PRO A 847 -40.63 -40.10 -7.02
CA PRO A 847 -39.23 -39.71 -7.11
C PRO A 847 -38.98 -38.71 -5.98
N THR A 848 -38.11 -39.10 -5.06
CA THR A 848 -37.55 -38.19 -4.06
C THR A 848 -37.09 -36.93 -4.82
N PRO A 849 -37.48 -35.72 -4.39
CA PRO A 849 -36.98 -34.51 -5.01
C PRO A 849 -35.43 -34.57 -5.04
N PRO A 850 -34.79 -34.03 -6.09
CA PRO A 850 -33.33 -33.99 -6.14
C PRO A 850 -32.84 -33.35 -4.84
N GLN A 851 -32.00 -34.08 -4.10
CA GLN A 851 -31.43 -33.55 -2.87
C GLN A 851 -30.53 -32.38 -3.26
N CYS A 852 -30.73 -31.22 -2.62
CA CYS A 852 -29.80 -30.09 -2.75
C CYS A 852 -28.40 -30.60 -2.42
N GLU A 853 -27.49 -30.50 -3.38
CA GLU A 853 -26.09 -30.90 -3.22
C GLU A 853 -25.24 -29.63 -3.32
N ALA A 854 -24.73 -29.19 -2.18
CA ALA A 854 -23.78 -28.09 -2.13
C ALA A 854 -22.45 -28.59 -2.70
N MET A 855 -21.80 -27.74 -3.48
CA MET A 855 -20.45 -28.00 -3.97
C MET A 855 -19.49 -28.22 -2.80
N ALA A 856 -18.41 -28.96 -3.04
CA ALA A 856 -17.35 -29.04 -2.07
C ALA A 856 -16.77 -27.63 -1.83
N GLY A 857 -16.76 -27.20 -0.56
CA GLY A 857 -16.14 -25.95 -0.17
C GLY A 857 -14.65 -25.93 -0.55
N PRO A 858 -14.09 -24.77 -0.92
CA PRO A 858 -12.66 -24.65 -1.13
C PRO A 858 -11.94 -24.98 0.17
N VAL A 859 -10.76 -25.57 0.04
CA VAL A 859 -9.93 -25.96 1.20
C VAL A 859 -9.55 -24.74 2.05
N ARG A 860 -9.65 -23.52 1.49
CA ARG A 860 -9.28 -22.26 2.15
C ARG A 860 -10.28 -21.13 1.94
N PRO A 861 -10.44 -20.26 2.95
CA PRO A 861 -11.21 -19.02 2.85
C PRO A 861 -10.41 -17.92 2.12
N ALA A 862 -11.10 -17.01 1.40
CA ALA A 862 -10.53 -15.78 0.83
C ALA A 862 -9.97 -14.81 1.91
N ARG A 863 -9.31 -13.71 1.53
CA ARG A 863 -8.96 -12.64 2.49
C ARG A 863 -10.22 -12.06 3.15
N ALA A 864 -10.17 -11.77 4.44
CA ALA A 864 -11.23 -11.07 5.14
C ALA A 864 -11.02 -9.55 5.00
N THR A 865 -12.02 -8.84 4.47
CA THR A 865 -11.92 -7.44 4.01
C THR A 865 -12.73 -6.47 4.86
N ASN A 866 -13.64 -6.97 5.69
CA ASN A 866 -14.61 -6.20 6.48
C ASN A 866 -15.53 -5.30 5.62
N LEU A 867 -15.61 -5.56 4.31
CA LEU A 867 -16.50 -4.86 3.38
C LEU A 867 -17.82 -5.62 3.24
N LEU A 868 -18.93 -4.91 3.16
CA LEU A 868 -20.26 -5.51 2.99
C LEU A 868 -20.33 -6.27 1.67
N GLY A 869 -20.85 -7.50 1.72
CA GLY A 869 -21.05 -8.37 0.56
C GLY A 869 -19.79 -8.93 -0.07
N GLU A 870 -18.62 -8.57 0.46
CA GLU A 870 -17.32 -9.01 -0.05
C GLU A 870 -17.02 -10.41 0.51
N ALA A 871 -16.87 -11.39 -0.38
CA ALA A 871 -16.67 -12.79 -0.01
C ALA A 871 -15.42 -13.42 -0.65
N THR A 872 -14.91 -12.86 -1.74
CA THR A 872 -13.80 -13.41 -2.52
C THR A 872 -12.42 -12.81 -2.21
N GLY A 873 -12.33 -11.78 -1.39
CA GLY A 873 -11.10 -11.10 -1.01
C GLY A 873 -10.56 -10.12 -2.05
N ASP A 874 -11.34 -9.78 -3.08
CA ASP A 874 -11.00 -8.90 -4.21
C ASP A 874 -11.42 -7.43 -3.99
N LEU A 875 -12.02 -7.12 -2.84
CA LEU A 875 -12.51 -5.80 -2.45
C LEU A 875 -13.75 -5.32 -3.22
N LEU A 876 -14.41 -6.21 -3.97
CA LEU A 876 -15.67 -5.93 -4.66
C LEU A 876 -16.79 -6.74 -4.00
N ALA A 877 -17.97 -6.14 -3.88
CA ALA A 877 -19.13 -6.85 -3.37
C ALA A 877 -19.55 -7.98 -4.33
N ASP A 878 -19.70 -9.17 -3.76
CA ASP A 878 -20.22 -10.38 -4.40
C ASP A 878 -21.72 -10.52 -4.14
N MET A 879 -22.34 -11.62 -4.58
CA MET A 879 -23.76 -11.86 -4.38
C MET A 879 -24.09 -13.29 -3.99
N TRP A 880 -25.11 -13.43 -3.15
CA TRP A 880 -25.80 -14.70 -2.90
C TRP A 880 -27.23 -14.65 -3.42
N SER A 881 -27.73 -15.77 -3.92
CA SER A 881 -29.15 -15.91 -4.26
C SER A 881 -29.77 -17.11 -3.57
N LEU A 882 -31.04 -17.00 -3.26
CA LEU A 882 -31.88 -18.10 -2.77
C LEU A 882 -32.78 -18.57 -3.92
N SER A 883 -32.71 -19.85 -4.30
CA SER A 883 -33.57 -20.45 -5.33
C SER A 883 -34.89 -20.98 -4.74
N ASP A 884 -35.84 -21.32 -5.61
CA ASP A 884 -37.17 -21.82 -5.25
C ASP A 884 -37.18 -23.22 -4.62
N ASP A 885 -36.10 -23.98 -4.81
CA ASP A 885 -35.82 -25.24 -4.12
C ASP A 885 -35.07 -25.06 -2.78
N GLY A 886 -34.81 -23.81 -2.37
CA GLY A 886 -34.21 -23.46 -1.09
C GLY A 886 -32.67 -23.47 -1.07
N ALA A 887 -32.00 -23.72 -2.20
CA ALA A 887 -30.54 -23.69 -2.27
C ALA A 887 -29.98 -22.25 -2.26
N ILE A 888 -28.81 -22.06 -1.65
CA ILE A 888 -28.08 -20.79 -1.73
C ILE A 888 -27.00 -20.93 -2.80
N HIS A 889 -27.08 -20.08 -3.82
CA HIS A 889 -26.07 -19.94 -4.86
C HIS A 889 -25.17 -18.74 -4.60
N PHE A 890 -23.92 -18.81 -5.06
CA PHE A 890 -22.96 -17.73 -4.97
C PHE A 890 -22.54 -17.21 -6.34
N TYR A 891 -22.32 -15.90 -6.43
CA TYR A 891 -21.92 -15.19 -7.63
C TYR A 891 -20.79 -14.23 -7.29
N ALA A 892 -19.60 -14.50 -7.84
CA ALA A 892 -18.45 -13.62 -7.65
C ALA A 892 -18.52 -12.45 -8.63
N SER A 893 -18.19 -11.25 -8.16
CA SER A 893 -18.02 -10.09 -9.03
C SER A 893 -16.72 -10.21 -9.83
N ARG A 894 -16.79 -10.08 -11.16
CA ARG A 894 -15.59 -10.03 -12.02
C ARG A 894 -15.75 -8.97 -13.11
N GLY A 895 -14.95 -7.90 -13.03
CA GLY A 895 -15.00 -6.79 -13.98
C GLY A 895 -16.41 -6.19 -14.13
N ALA A 896 -16.93 -6.17 -15.35
CA ALA A 896 -18.27 -5.62 -15.62
C ALA A 896 -19.43 -6.60 -15.40
N GLY A 897 -19.19 -7.87 -15.01
CA GLY A 897 -20.23 -8.91 -14.87
C GLY A 897 -20.25 -9.61 -13.50
N MET A 898 -21.06 -10.67 -13.40
CA MET A 898 -21.11 -11.59 -12.26
C MET A 898 -20.97 -13.03 -12.74
N VAL A 899 -20.14 -13.81 -12.06
CA VAL A 899 -19.84 -15.21 -12.41
C VAL A 899 -20.49 -16.14 -11.40
N HIS A 900 -21.41 -16.98 -11.88
CA HIS A 900 -22.05 -18.00 -11.05
C HIS A 900 -21.04 -19.06 -10.65
N GLN A 901 -20.83 -19.23 -9.35
CA GLN A 901 -19.90 -20.22 -8.81
C GLN A 901 -20.60 -21.56 -8.58
N GLY A 902 -21.89 -21.54 -8.21
CA GLY A 902 -22.72 -22.73 -8.01
C GLY A 902 -23.45 -22.72 -6.67
N VAL A 903 -23.93 -23.88 -6.22
CA VAL A 903 -24.62 -24.03 -4.91
C VAL A 903 -23.59 -24.11 -3.78
N VAL A 904 -23.59 -23.12 -2.90
CA VAL A 904 -22.60 -23.01 -1.80
C VAL A 904 -23.15 -23.45 -0.45
N HIS A 905 -24.46 -23.49 -0.30
CA HIS A 905 -25.09 -23.95 0.93
C HIS A 905 -26.46 -24.56 0.64
N CYS A 906 -26.74 -25.70 1.28
CA CYS A 906 -28.04 -26.36 1.27
C CYS A 906 -28.63 -26.26 2.68
N PRO A 907 -29.52 -25.28 2.92
CA PRO A 907 -30.15 -25.12 4.22
C PRO A 907 -30.89 -26.38 4.67
N ASP A 908 -30.82 -26.66 5.97
CA ASP A 908 -31.60 -27.69 6.66
C ASP A 908 -33.01 -27.20 7.06
N VAL A 909 -33.35 -25.96 6.71
CA VAL A 909 -34.60 -25.26 7.03
C VAL A 909 -35.07 -24.45 5.82
N ASP A 910 -36.39 -24.30 5.67
CA ASP A 910 -36.96 -23.51 4.57
C ASP A 910 -36.70 -22.01 4.78
N LEU A 911 -35.78 -21.44 3.99
CA LEU A 911 -35.48 -20.01 3.98
C LEU A 911 -36.48 -19.24 3.11
N ALA A 912 -36.81 -18.02 3.53
CA ALA A 912 -37.73 -17.12 2.82
C ALA A 912 -37.07 -15.81 2.38
N GLU A 913 -36.06 -15.34 3.09
CA GLU A 913 -35.37 -14.06 2.81
C GLU A 913 -33.91 -14.15 3.29
N ILE A 914 -32.99 -13.54 2.55
CA ILE A 914 -31.57 -13.46 2.86
C ILE A 914 -31.07 -12.02 2.74
N THR A 915 -30.14 -11.61 3.60
CA THR A 915 -29.61 -10.24 3.62
C THR A 915 -28.15 -10.24 4.07
N ALA A 916 -27.27 -9.65 3.28
CA ALA A 916 -25.87 -9.43 3.58
C ALA A 916 -25.79 -8.43 4.73
N ILE A 917 -24.98 -8.75 5.72
CA ILE A 917 -24.74 -7.96 6.92
C ILE A 917 -23.23 -7.86 7.15
N PRO A 918 -22.75 -6.85 7.89
CA PRO A 918 -21.36 -6.78 8.28
C PRO A 918 -20.97 -7.96 9.18
N ASP A 919 -19.67 -8.13 9.39
CA ASP A 919 -19.11 -9.10 10.33
C ASP A 919 -19.78 -9.02 11.71
N VAL A 920 -20.41 -10.12 12.12
CA VAL A 920 -21.02 -10.26 13.44
C VAL A 920 -20.29 -11.26 14.33
N ASN A 921 -19.30 -11.99 13.82
CA ASN A 921 -18.60 -13.05 14.55
C ASN A 921 -17.12 -12.69 14.89
N GLY A 922 -16.59 -11.60 14.34
CA GLY A 922 -15.25 -11.08 14.56
C GLY A 922 -14.18 -11.61 13.61
N ASP A 923 -14.54 -12.34 12.54
CA ASP A 923 -13.60 -12.91 11.56
C ASP A 923 -13.26 -11.97 10.39
N ARG A 924 -13.82 -10.75 10.42
CA ARG A 924 -13.68 -9.68 9.43
C ARG A 924 -14.31 -10.00 8.06
N ARG A 925 -15.31 -10.87 8.01
CA ARG A 925 -16.05 -11.20 6.79
C ARG A 925 -17.48 -10.71 6.90
N ALA A 926 -18.04 -10.21 5.80
CA ALA A 926 -19.47 -9.96 5.78
C ALA A 926 -20.23 -11.30 5.94
N ASP A 927 -21.24 -11.28 6.79
CA ASP A 927 -22.09 -12.42 7.10
C ASP A 927 -23.45 -12.27 6.42
N LEU A 928 -24.33 -13.26 6.60
CA LEU A 928 -25.68 -13.24 6.06
C LEU A 928 -26.70 -13.39 7.19
N LEU A 929 -27.72 -12.54 7.21
CA LEU A 929 -28.94 -12.73 7.97
C LEU A 929 -29.94 -13.48 7.09
N ALA A 930 -30.42 -14.63 7.55
CA ALA A 930 -31.44 -15.40 6.85
C ALA A 930 -32.69 -15.56 7.72
N ILE A 931 -33.87 -15.43 7.11
CA ILE A 931 -35.16 -15.60 7.77
C ILE A 931 -35.86 -16.82 7.19
N THR A 932 -36.32 -17.72 8.08
CA THR A 932 -37.07 -18.91 7.68
C THR A 932 -38.52 -18.58 7.34
N ALA A 933 -39.19 -19.46 6.60
CA ALA A 933 -40.62 -19.33 6.29
C ALA A 933 -41.50 -19.26 7.55
N ASP A 934 -41.07 -19.90 8.65
CA ASP A 934 -41.74 -19.88 9.97
C ASP A 934 -41.33 -18.69 10.85
N GLY A 935 -40.43 -17.82 10.36
CA GLY A 935 -40.07 -16.54 10.95
C GLY A 935 -38.99 -16.59 12.03
N ASP A 936 -38.16 -17.62 12.04
CA ASP A 936 -36.91 -17.63 12.80
C ASP A 936 -35.82 -16.93 11.99
N ALA A 937 -34.97 -16.16 12.67
CA ALA A 937 -33.85 -15.46 12.05
C ALA A 937 -32.53 -16.08 12.49
N PHE A 938 -31.63 -16.34 11.55
CA PHE A 938 -30.32 -16.93 11.78
C PHE A 938 -29.23 -16.07 11.15
N TYR A 939 -28.07 -15.98 11.81
CA TYR A 939 -26.85 -15.61 11.13
C TYR A 939 -26.29 -16.83 10.40
N TYR A 940 -25.76 -16.60 9.21
CA TYR A 940 -24.97 -17.52 8.42
C TYR A 940 -23.61 -16.88 8.24
N TYR A 941 -22.58 -17.50 8.78
CA TYR A 941 -21.23 -16.95 8.79
C TYR A 941 -20.54 -17.26 7.47
N SER A 942 -19.99 -16.23 6.83
CA SER A 942 -19.20 -16.42 5.62
C SER A 942 -17.92 -17.13 5.96
N THR A 943 -17.68 -18.27 5.31
CA THR A 943 -16.43 -19.01 5.46
C THR A 943 -15.40 -18.56 4.43
N GLY A 944 -15.61 -17.45 3.72
CA GLY A 944 -14.76 -17.00 2.60
C GLY A 944 -14.97 -17.82 1.32
N ASN A 945 -14.87 -17.15 0.16
CA ASN A 945 -15.19 -17.67 -1.18
C ASN A 945 -16.68 -18.00 -1.40
N GLY A 946 -17.57 -17.27 -0.74
CA GLY A 946 -19.01 -17.41 -0.90
C GLY A 946 -19.66 -18.58 -0.15
N PHE A 947 -18.88 -19.44 0.52
CA PHE A 947 -19.44 -20.51 1.34
C PHE A 947 -19.98 -19.98 2.67
N LEU A 948 -21.04 -20.63 3.16
CA LEU A 948 -21.75 -20.22 4.36
C LEU A 948 -21.82 -21.37 5.36
N SER A 949 -21.60 -21.04 6.62
CA SER A 949 -21.86 -21.93 7.75
C SER A 949 -23.04 -21.40 8.56
N LYS A 950 -23.96 -22.29 8.94
CA LYS A 950 -25.11 -21.90 9.75
C LYS A 950 -24.64 -21.47 11.14
N GLY A 951 -24.94 -20.23 11.51
CA GLY A 951 -24.57 -19.61 12.77
C GLY A 951 -25.71 -19.59 13.80
N ALA A 952 -25.66 -18.60 14.68
CA ALA A 952 -26.62 -18.48 15.79
C ALA A 952 -28.04 -18.13 15.30
N GLN A 953 -29.05 -18.68 15.98
CA GLN A 953 -30.41 -18.15 15.91
C GLN A 953 -30.46 -16.82 16.65
N VAL A 954 -30.86 -15.75 15.95
CA VAL A 954 -30.73 -14.36 16.40
C VAL A 954 -32.08 -13.64 16.53
N GLY A 955 -33.17 -14.33 16.21
CA GLY A 955 -34.53 -13.82 16.40
C GLY A 955 -35.61 -14.86 16.10
N HIS A 956 -36.84 -14.53 16.47
CA HIS A 956 -38.06 -15.31 16.18
C HIS A 956 -39.24 -14.36 15.91
N GLY A 957 -40.31 -14.85 15.30
CA GLY A 957 -41.54 -14.07 15.04
C GLY A 957 -41.46 -13.11 13.84
N TRP A 958 -40.49 -13.31 12.95
CA TRP A 958 -40.27 -12.49 11.77
C TRP A 958 -41.29 -12.74 10.64
N THR A 959 -42.22 -13.69 10.78
CA THR A 959 -43.32 -13.89 9.81
C THR A 959 -44.17 -12.64 9.60
N SER A 960 -44.22 -11.75 10.60
CA SER A 960 -44.92 -10.48 10.55
C SER A 960 -44.16 -9.35 9.84
N MET A 961 -42.92 -9.59 9.45
CA MET A 961 -42.01 -8.64 8.78
C MET A 961 -41.71 -9.07 7.33
N ASP A 962 -41.42 -8.10 6.45
CA ASP A 962 -40.87 -8.25 5.10
C ASP A 962 -39.90 -7.10 4.77
N ASN A 963 -39.24 -7.15 3.61
CA ASN A 963 -38.28 -6.12 3.16
C ASN A 963 -37.18 -5.89 4.20
N VAL A 964 -36.54 -6.98 4.59
CA VAL A 964 -35.39 -6.96 5.49
C VAL A 964 -34.17 -6.58 4.67
N SER A 965 -33.49 -5.52 5.10
CA SER A 965 -32.34 -5.00 4.37
C SER A 965 -31.33 -4.38 5.34
N PHE A 966 -30.05 -4.56 5.06
CA PHE A 966 -29.00 -3.87 5.79
C PHE A 966 -29.05 -2.37 5.52
N ALA A 967 -29.12 -1.58 6.59
CA ALA A 967 -29.28 -0.13 6.51
C ALA A 967 -28.04 0.64 6.98
N GLY A 968 -26.90 -0.04 7.12
CA GLY A 968 -25.67 0.61 7.55
C GLY A 968 -25.81 1.27 8.91
N LYS A 969 -25.19 2.44 9.02
CA LYS A 969 -25.11 3.28 10.22
C LYS A 969 -26.27 4.27 10.27
N LEU A 970 -27.51 3.78 10.08
CA LEU A 970 -28.74 4.58 10.11
C LEU A 970 -29.07 5.06 11.52
N GLY A 971 -28.36 6.09 11.99
CA GLY A 971 -28.63 6.81 13.23
C GLY A 971 -27.38 7.26 13.98
N ASN A 972 -26.33 6.46 14.07
CA ASN A 972 -25.06 6.91 14.66
C ASN A 972 -23.90 6.22 13.94
N SER A 973 -22.70 6.79 14.01
CA SER A 973 -21.52 6.30 13.28
C SER A 973 -20.94 4.97 13.77
N SER A 974 -21.46 4.39 14.86
CA SER A 974 -20.87 3.23 15.55
C SER A 974 -21.72 1.97 15.53
N THR A 975 -23.00 2.05 15.15
CA THR A 975 -23.94 0.93 15.23
C THR A 975 -24.50 0.60 13.86
N ASN A 976 -24.44 -0.68 13.50
CA ASN A 976 -25.03 -1.24 12.30
C ASN A 976 -26.50 -1.63 12.52
N TYR A 977 -27.34 -1.39 11.53
CA TYR A 977 -28.77 -1.67 11.60
C TYR A 977 -29.25 -2.49 10.41
N VAL A 978 -30.25 -3.35 10.64
CA VAL A 978 -31.17 -3.79 9.59
C VAL A 978 -32.46 -3.00 9.71
N ILE A 979 -33.12 -2.74 8.58
CA ILE A 979 -34.50 -2.27 8.53
C ILE A 979 -35.42 -3.42 8.13
N ALA A 980 -36.66 -3.36 8.58
CA ALA A 980 -37.71 -4.31 8.20
C ALA A 980 -39.08 -3.65 8.30
N ARG A 981 -39.98 -3.99 7.37
CA ARG A 981 -41.35 -3.48 7.35
C ARG A 981 -42.30 -4.48 7.99
N GLN A 982 -43.20 -3.98 8.82
CA GLN A 982 -44.29 -4.78 9.37
C GLN A 982 -45.42 -4.93 8.35
N LYS A 983 -45.68 -6.16 7.88
CA LYS A 983 -46.65 -6.50 6.82
C LYS A 983 -48.04 -5.92 7.05
N ALA A 984 -48.54 -6.03 8.28
CA ALA A 984 -49.93 -5.68 8.60
C ALA A 984 -50.19 -4.16 8.60
N THR A 985 -49.18 -3.35 8.88
CA THR A 985 -49.33 -1.90 9.10
C THR A 985 -48.59 -1.06 8.05
N GLY A 986 -47.58 -1.63 7.39
CA GLY A 986 -46.63 -0.88 6.56
C GLY A 986 -45.76 0.07 7.37
N ASP A 987 -45.59 -0.17 8.67
CA ASP A 987 -44.64 0.57 9.49
C ASP A 987 -43.23 0.04 9.29
N LEU A 988 -42.25 0.95 9.17
CA LEU A 988 -40.84 0.60 9.00
C LEU A 988 -40.12 0.67 10.35
N TYR A 989 -39.40 -0.39 10.68
CA TYR A 989 -38.61 -0.52 11.90
C TYR A 989 -37.13 -0.66 11.56
N ARG A 990 -36.24 -0.23 12.46
CA ARG A 990 -34.82 -0.58 12.46
C ARG A 990 -34.50 -1.44 13.68
N TYR A 991 -33.56 -2.36 13.53
CA TYR A 991 -33.05 -3.24 14.57
C TYR A 991 -31.53 -3.14 14.61
N GLN A 992 -30.97 -3.04 15.80
CA GLN A 992 -29.52 -3.04 16.01
C GLN A 992 -28.95 -4.42 15.73
N ILE A 993 -27.86 -4.47 14.96
CA ILE A 993 -27.07 -5.68 14.72
C ILE A 993 -25.97 -5.77 15.77
N SER A 994 -25.78 -6.97 16.32
CA SER A 994 -24.64 -7.30 17.19
C SER A 994 -24.34 -8.79 17.07
N GLY A 995 -23.17 -9.25 17.52
CA GLY A 995 -22.88 -10.69 17.58
C GLY A 995 -23.84 -11.49 18.46
N ALA A 996 -24.57 -10.83 19.38
CA ALA A 996 -25.59 -11.47 20.20
C ALA A 996 -26.97 -11.57 19.51
N GLY A 997 -27.14 -10.94 18.35
CA GLY A 997 -28.37 -10.94 17.55
C GLY A 997 -29.02 -9.58 17.36
N LEU A 998 -30.26 -9.59 16.88
CA LEU A 998 -31.04 -8.40 16.55
C LEU A 998 -31.79 -7.86 17.76
N SER A 999 -31.67 -6.57 18.02
CA SER A 999 -32.28 -5.94 19.20
C SER A 999 -32.81 -4.53 18.95
N ASN A 1000 -33.47 -3.96 19.97
CA ASN A 1000 -33.90 -2.56 20.00
C ASN A 1000 -34.76 -2.11 18.79
N GLY A 1001 -35.74 -2.93 18.43
CA GLY A 1001 -36.69 -2.64 17.34
C GLY A 1001 -37.40 -1.30 17.52
N THR A 1002 -37.02 -0.32 16.70
CA THR A 1002 -37.51 1.06 16.80
C THR A 1002 -38.24 1.44 15.52
N LYS A 1003 -39.48 1.92 15.64
CA LYS A 1003 -40.24 2.44 14.50
C LYS A 1003 -39.59 3.72 13.97
N ILE A 1004 -39.24 3.73 12.68
CA ILE A 1004 -38.60 4.86 11.99
C ILE A 1004 -39.46 5.45 10.87
N GLY A 1005 -40.54 4.76 10.47
CA GLY A 1005 -41.43 5.22 9.41
C GLY A 1005 -42.83 4.63 9.48
N HIS A 1006 -43.78 5.27 8.78
CA HIS A 1006 -45.15 4.80 8.58
C HIS A 1006 -45.60 5.11 7.14
N GLY A 1007 -46.60 4.40 6.64
CA GLY A 1007 -47.14 4.62 5.28
C GLY A 1007 -46.36 3.92 4.17
N TRP A 1008 -45.57 2.89 4.49
CA TRP A 1008 -44.75 2.14 3.53
C TRP A 1008 -45.49 0.95 2.89
N SER A 1009 -46.81 0.83 3.10
CA SER A 1009 -47.62 -0.28 2.57
C SER A 1009 -47.62 -0.37 1.05
N ASP A 1010 -47.48 0.77 0.36
CA ASP A 1010 -47.45 0.85 -1.12
C ASP A 1010 -46.08 0.52 -1.72
N MET A 1011 -45.03 0.36 -0.89
CA MET A 1011 -43.68 0.07 -1.36
C MET A 1011 -43.53 -1.41 -1.66
N THR A 1012 -42.97 -1.75 -2.82
CA THR A 1012 -42.66 -3.14 -3.21
C THR A 1012 -41.22 -3.52 -2.85
N VAL A 1013 -40.32 -2.54 -2.77
CA VAL A 1013 -38.91 -2.69 -2.38
C VAL A 1013 -38.55 -1.59 -1.38
N ILE A 1014 -37.82 -1.94 -0.33
CA ILE A 1014 -37.19 -1.01 0.61
C ILE A 1014 -35.78 -1.51 0.92
N VAL A 1015 -34.76 -0.77 0.50
CA VAL A 1015 -33.35 -1.16 0.65
C VAL A 1015 -32.54 -0.06 1.31
N GLY A 1016 -31.63 -0.45 2.19
CA GLY A 1016 -30.63 0.46 2.74
C GLY A 1016 -29.46 0.59 1.79
N THR A 1017 -29.08 1.82 1.45
CA THR A 1017 -28.10 2.10 0.37
C THR A 1017 -26.74 2.56 0.89
N GLY A 1018 -26.54 2.58 2.21
CA GLY A 1018 -25.39 3.27 2.80
C GLY A 1018 -25.44 4.77 2.46
N GLN A 1019 -24.29 5.39 2.23
CA GLN A 1019 -24.22 6.82 1.86
C GLN A 1019 -24.69 7.00 0.41
N PHE A 1020 -25.88 7.57 0.21
CA PHE A 1020 -26.45 7.76 -1.13
C PHE A 1020 -26.63 9.23 -1.49
N THR A 1021 -27.05 10.05 -0.53
CA THR A 1021 -27.35 11.48 -0.72
C THR A 1021 -26.13 12.40 -0.55
N GLY A 1022 -24.97 11.84 -0.23
CA GLY A 1022 -23.70 12.55 -0.12
C GLY A 1022 -23.41 13.14 1.25
N ASP A 1023 -24.27 12.87 2.24
CA ASP A 1023 -23.93 13.05 3.64
C ASP A 1023 -23.32 11.74 4.21
N ALA A 1024 -22.74 11.81 5.40
CA ALA A 1024 -22.10 10.65 6.02
C ALA A 1024 -23.12 9.67 6.65
N ASN A 1025 -24.42 9.96 6.58
CA ASN A 1025 -25.45 9.10 7.15
C ASN A 1025 -25.81 8.00 6.15
N SER A 1026 -26.28 6.86 6.68
CA SER A 1026 -26.84 5.82 5.81
C SER A 1026 -28.28 6.17 5.42
N ASP A 1027 -28.60 5.96 4.15
CA ASP A 1027 -29.85 6.32 3.50
C ASP A 1027 -30.67 5.09 3.13
N VAL A 1028 -31.93 5.33 2.76
CA VAL A 1028 -32.86 4.30 2.30
C VAL A 1028 -33.44 4.70 0.95
N VAL A 1029 -33.55 3.74 0.04
CA VAL A 1029 -34.30 3.88 -1.21
C VAL A 1029 -35.49 2.93 -1.18
N ALA A 1030 -36.63 3.39 -1.69
CA ALA A 1030 -37.81 2.55 -1.84
C ALA A 1030 -38.51 2.74 -3.17
N ILE A 1031 -39.09 1.64 -3.65
CA ILE A 1031 -39.82 1.58 -4.92
C ILE A 1031 -41.29 1.32 -4.61
N ARG A 1032 -42.16 2.10 -5.22
CA ARG A 1032 -43.62 1.91 -5.13
C ARG A 1032 -44.11 0.89 -6.13
N SER A 1033 -45.30 0.34 -5.87
CA SER A 1033 -46.02 -0.52 -6.80
C SER A 1033 -46.36 0.11 -8.16
N ASP A 1034 -46.30 1.44 -8.29
CA ASP A 1034 -46.41 2.18 -9.56
C ASP A 1034 -45.04 2.48 -10.20
N GLY A 1035 -43.98 1.79 -9.78
CA GLY A 1035 -42.62 1.83 -10.33
C GLY A 1035 -41.85 3.13 -10.08
N LYS A 1036 -42.37 4.03 -9.25
CA LYS A 1036 -41.65 5.24 -8.83
C LYS A 1036 -40.70 4.94 -7.68
N MET A 1037 -39.46 5.40 -7.83
CA MET A 1037 -38.41 5.24 -6.83
C MET A 1037 -38.20 6.54 -6.05
N PHE A 1038 -38.07 6.44 -4.74
CA PHE A 1038 -37.89 7.55 -3.80
C PHE A 1038 -36.65 7.31 -2.95
N ALA A 1039 -35.93 8.40 -2.67
CA ALA A 1039 -34.83 8.40 -1.71
C ALA A 1039 -35.29 9.00 -0.38
N TYR A 1040 -34.73 8.48 0.71
CA TYR A 1040 -34.97 8.92 2.07
C TYR A 1040 -33.63 9.08 2.78
N ALA A 1041 -33.27 10.33 3.06
CA ALA A 1041 -32.05 10.66 3.76
C ALA A 1041 -32.11 10.21 5.21
N GLY A 1042 -31.06 9.55 5.68
CA GLY A 1042 -30.85 9.23 7.08
C GLY A 1042 -30.57 10.48 7.90
N THR A 1043 -30.80 10.40 9.20
CA THR A 1043 -30.40 11.45 10.15
C THR A 1043 -29.58 10.82 11.27
N PHE A 1044 -28.78 11.62 11.96
CA PHE A 1044 -28.11 11.24 13.20
C PHE A 1044 -29.09 10.89 14.36
N GLY A 1045 -30.39 11.12 14.20
CA GLY A 1045 -31.40 10.60 15.14
C GLY A 1045 -31.88 9.18 14.79
N GLY A 1046 -31.56 8.71 13.58
CA GLY A 1046 -32.12 7.50 12.98
C GLY A 1046 -33.51 7.67 12.39
N ALA A 1047 -33.98 8.90 12.22
CA ALA A 1047 -35.18 9.20 11.46
C ALA A 1047 -34.87 9.28 9.96
N LEU A 1048 -35.88 9.04 9.13
CA LEU A 1048 -35.81 9.16 7.68
C LEU A 1048 -36.52 10.44 7.21
N VAL A 1049 -35.85 11.19 6.34
CA VAL A 1049 -36.38 12.41 5.71
C VAL A 1049 -36.51 12.16 4.21
N SER A 1050 -37.71 12.33 3.65
CA SER A 1050 -37.90 12.13 2.21
C SER A 1050 -37.07 13.13 1.39
N ALA A 1051 -36.17 12.61 0.55
CA ALA A 1051 -35.39 13.39 -0.42
C ALA A 1051 -36.10 13.53 -1.78
N GLY A 1052 -37.31 12.96 -1.90
CA GLY A 1052 -38.16 13.05 -3.09
C GLY A 1052 -38.03 11.86 -4.04
N GLN A 1053 -38.70 11.95 -5.18
CA GLN A 1053 -38.67 10.93 -6.23
C GLN A 1053 -37.37 11.07 -7.04
N ILE A 1054 -36.61 9.98 -7.14
CA ILE A 1054 -35.32 9.92 -7.84
C ILE A 1054 -35.37 9.11 -9.14
N GLY A 1055 -36.44 8.35 -9.37
CA GLY A 1055 -36.58 7.51 -10.56
C GLY A 1055 -38.01 7.06 -10.84
N GLY A 1056 -38.20 6.39 -11.98
CA GLY A 1056 -39.45 5.78 -12.42
C GLY A 1056 -39.18 4.67 -13.45
N GLY A 1057 -40.17 3.81 -13.71
CA GLY A 1057 -40.02 2.69 -14.65
C GLY A 1057 -39.52 1.39 -14.00
N TRP A 1058 -39.62 1.27 -12.68
CA TRP A 1058 -39.15 0.11 -11.92
C TRP A 1058 -40.20 -1.01 -11.80
N GLU A 1059 -41.39 -0.85 -12.39
CA GLU A 1059 -42.46 -1.87 -12.39
C GLU A 1059 -42.00 -3.26 -12.86
N PRO A 1060 -41.10 -3.40 -13.85
CA PRO A 1060 -40.64 -4.72 -14.30
C PRO A 1060 -39.64 -5.41 -13.37
N PHE A 1061 -39.13 -4.74 -12.33
CA PHE A 1061 -38.14 -5.32 -11.42
C PHE A 1061 -38.84 -6.16 -10.34
N VAL A 1062 -38.49 -7.45 -10.30
CA VAL A 1062 -39.09 -8.44 -9.39
C VAL A 1062 -38.25 -8.67 -8.13
N ASN A 1063 -36.97 -8.35 -8.17
CA ASN A 1063 -36.08 -8.33 -7.01
C ASN A 1063 -35.05 -7.20 -7.16
N VAL A 1064 -34.74 -6.50 -6.06
CA VAL A 1064 -33.80 -5.38 -6.02
C VAL A 1064 -33.08 -5.41 -4.68
N THR A 1065 -31.74 -5.40 -4.69
CA THR A 1065 -30.90 -5.49 -3.49
C THR A 1065 -29.65 -4.61 -3.60
N VAL A 1066 -28.96 -4.46 -2.46
CA VAL A 1066 -27.73 -3.68 -2.31
C VAL A 1066 -26.65 -4.65 -1.82
N PRO A 1067 -25.85 -5.25 -2.72
CA PRO A 1067 -24.86 -6.24 -2.32
C PRO A 1067 -23.68 -5.61 -1.56
N GLY A 1068 -23.34 -4.35 -1.86
CA GLY A 1068 -22.17 -3.65 -1.34
C GLY A 1068 -21.53 -2.81 -2.43
N ASP A 1069 -20.27 -2.41 -2.25
CA ASP A 1069 -19.51 -1.66 -3.26
C ASP A 1069 -18.96 -2.61 -4.33
N ARG A 1070 -19.61 -2.65 -5.48
CA ARG A 1070 -19.27 -3.58 -6.57
C ARG A 1070 -18.27 -2.95 -7.55
N ASP A 1071 -18.17 -1.64 -7.60
CA ASP A 1071 -17.30 -0.93 -8.54
C ASP A 1071 -16.06 -0.28 -7.92
N GLY A 1072 -15.87 -0.46 -6.61
CA GLY A 1072 -14.69 -0.07 -5.85
C GLY A 1072 -14.61 1.43 -5.59
N ASN A 1073 -15.74 2.14 -5.60
CA ASN A 1073 -15.78 3.60 -5.36
C ASN A 1073 -16.01 3.98 -3.88
N GLY A 1074 -16.09 3.01 -3.00
CA GLY A 1074 -16.36 3.15 -1.57
C GLY A 1074 -17.84 3.34 -1.22
N LEU A 1075 -18.77 3.18 -2.17
CA LEU A 1075 -20.20 3.36 -1.97
C LEU A 1075 -20.97 2.09 -2.33
N ASN A 1076 -21.99 1.74 -1.56
CA ASN A 1076 -22.79 0.56 -1.88
C ASN A 1076 -23.64 0.80 -3.13
N ASP A 1077 -23.58 -0.13 -4.07
CA ASP A 1077 -24.28 -0.10 -5.35
C ASP A 1077 -25.62 -0.84 -5.30
N LEU A 1078 -26.44 -0.66 -6.34
CA LEU A 1078 -27.75 -1.29 -6.46
C LEU A 1078 -27.77 -2.30 -7.61
N ILE A 1079 -28.38 -3.45 -7.36
CA ILE A 1079 -28.66 -4.45 -8.38
C ILE A 1079 -30.16 -4.76 -8.43
N GLY A 1080 -30.68 -4.99 -9.63
CA GLY A 1080 -32.08 -5.36 -9.84
C GLY A 1080 -32.27 -6.44 -10.89
N VAL A 1081 -33.14 -7.41 -10.61
CA VAL A 1081 -33.61 -8.43 -11.55
C VAL A 1081 -34.96 -8.04 -12.11
N ARG A 1082 -35.08 -8.09 -13.43
CA ARG A 1082 -36.34 -7.89 -14.15
C ARG A 1082 -37.13 -9.18 -14.34
N ASP A 1083 -38.43 -9.03 -14.55
CA ASP A 1083 -39.37 -10.12 -14.85
C ASP A 1083 -39.04 -10.92 -16.11
N ASP A 1084 -38.22 -10.36 -17.02
CA ASP A 1084 -37.63 -11.05 -18.18
C ASP A 1084 -36.35 -11.84 -17.85
N GLY A 1085 -35.94 -11.87 -16.58
CA GLY A 1085 -34.79 -12.61 -16.07
C GLY A 1085 -33.44 -11.91 -16.27
N LYS A 1086 -33.42 -10.64 -16.69
CA LYS A 1086 -32.18 -9.84 -16.83
C LYS A 1086 -31.77 -9.17 -15.51
N LEU A 1087 -30.47 -9.14 -15.26
CA LEU A 1087 -29.84 -8.49 -14.10
C LEU A 1087 -29.23 -7.15 -14.51
N PHE A 1088 -29.55 -6.09 -13.78
CA PHE A 1088 -29.03 -4.75 -14.01
C PHE A 1088 -28.27 -4.23 -12.79
N PHE A 1089 -27.14 -3.60 -13.07
CA PHE A 1089 -26.28 -2.89 -12.12
C PHE A 1089 -26.47 -1.37 -12.23
N TYR A 1090 -26.47 -0.70 -11.09
CA TYR A 1090 -26.62 0.74 -10.93
C TYR A 1090 -25.57 1.26 -9.94
N LYS A 1091 -24.57 1.98 -10.48
CA LYS A 1091 -23.53 2.64 -9.68
C LYS A 1091 -24.12 3.69 -8.74
N ASN A 1092 -23.72 3.68 -7.47
CA ASN A 1092 -23.99 4.78 -6.55
C ASN A 1092 -23.05 5.96 -6.83
N THR A 1093 -23.59 7.15 -7.05
CA THR A 1093 -22.76 8.35 -7.29
C THR A 1093 -22.53 9.19 -6.05
N GLY A 1094 -23.16 8.85 -4.91
CA GLY A 1094 -23.08 9.62 -3.66
C GLY A 1094 -23.72 11.01 -3.76
N THR A 1095 -24.58 11.24 -4.75
CA THR A 1095 -25.21 12.56 -4.99
C THR A 1095 -26.74 12.49 -5.00
N GLY A 1096 -27.31 11.41 -4.48
CA GLY A 1096 -28.75 11.15 -4.45
C GLY A 1096 -29.31 10.56 -5.74
N TYR A 1097 -28.45 10.07 -6.63
CA TYR A 1097 -28.83 9.47 -7.91
C TYR A 1097 -28.02 8.21 -8.20
N TRP A 1098 -28.59 7.35 -9.04
CA TRP A 1098 -27.88 6.21 -9.61
C TRP A 1098 -27.25 6.58 -10.95
N GLY A 1099 -26.11 5.95 -11.27
CA GLY A 1099 -25.54 5.97 -12.61
C GLY A 1099 -26.44 5.26 -13.64
N PRO A 1100 -26.08 5.32 -14.93
CA PRO A 1100 -26.80 4.60 -15.98
C PRO A 1100 -26.85 3.09 -15.71
N ALA A 1101 -28.01 2.48 -15.95
CA ALA A 1101 -28.19 1.04 -15.81
C ALA A 1101 -27.28 0.27 -16.78
N THR A 1102 -26.60 -0.76 -16.28
CA THR A 1102 -25.79 -1.68 -17.08
C THR A 1102 -26.35 -3.09 -16.94
N GLU A 1103 -26.63 -3.78 -18.05
CA GLU A 1103 -27.03 -5.20 -18.01
C GLU A 1103 -25.79 -6.04 -17.70
N VAL A 1104 -25.82 -6.79 -16.59
CA VAL A 1104 -24.67 -7.55 -16.06
C VAL A 1104 -24.93 -9.06 -15.99
N GLY A 1105 -26.13 -9.52 -16.37
CA GLY A 1105 -26.47 -10.93 -16.41
C GLY A 1105 -27.88 -11.22 -16.96
N HIS A 1106 -28.17 -12.49 -17.21
CA HIS A 1106 -29.49 -12.99 -17.63
C HIS A 1106 -29.74 -14.39 -17.04
N GLY A 1107 -30.99 -14.86 -17.02
CA GLY A 1107 -31.36 -16.18 -16.46
C GLY A 1107 -31.81 -16.16 -14.99
N TRP A 1108 -32.03 -14.99 -14.41
CA TRP A 1108 -32.31 -14.80 -12.97
C TRP A 1108 -33.79 -14.99 -12.56
N GLY A 1109 -34.66 -15.42 -13.47
CA GLY A 1109 -36.11 -15.47 -13.27
C GLY A 1109 -36.63 -16.58 -12.34
N ARG A 1110 -35.75 -17.37 -11.70
CA ARG A 1110 -36.12 -18.47 -10.79
C ARG A 1110 -35.64 -18.28 -9.34
N MET A 1111 -35.15 -17.09 -8.98
CA MET A 1111 -34.69 -16.81 -7.62
C MET A 1111 -35.83 -16.31 -6.73
N VAL A 1112 -35.90 -16.84 -5.51
CA VAL A 1112 -36.78 -16.36 -4.43
C VAL A 1112 -36.25 -15.05 -3.87
N ASP A 1113 -34.94 -14.98 -3.61
CA ASP A 1113 -34.32 -13.79 -3.05
C ASP A 1113 -32.85 -13.58 -3.48
N LEU A 1114 -32.33 -12.37 -3.30
CA LEU A 1114 -30.99 -11.95 -3.68
C LEU A 1114 -30.40 -11.04 -2.60
N SER A 1115 -29.12 -11.26 -2.29
CA SER A 1115 -28.38 -10.37 -1.41
C SER A 1115 -26.97 -10.12 -1.83
#